data_AF-A0A3D2TSP9-F1
#
_entry.id   AF-A0A3D2TSP9-F1
#
_cell.length_a   1.000
_cell.length_b   1.000
_cell.length_c   1.000
_cell.angle_alpha   90.00
_cell.angle_beta   90.00
_cell.angle_gamma   90.00
#
_symmetry.space_group_name_H-M   'P 1'
#
loop_
_entity.id
_entity.type
_entity.pdbx_description
1 polymer ?
#
loop_
_entity_poly.entity_id
_entity_poly.type
_entity_poly.pdbx_seq_one_letter_code
_entity_poly.pdbx_strand_id
1 'polypeptide(L)'
;MEYIAKPLGYIIKFCYELLSSYGLAIVLFTFITKIVLFPISLWTHKNSLNLIKIQPKLNRIKAKYYGEKDKISDEQLILYKQEHYHPLLGLVPMIIQLFLLMCVIQIIYNPLTNVLSLDQGTVKQIIDAVCKGTAIDSDSNAVQLFAVREIQNGFSTGLSDGTKAAIDALNMKFCGFDLSATPFSAGGIMYAVPILAGFSALALCLFQNIKNPLQAEQSKLEQIGTNAVSILISLILGGFVPAGVGLYWICSNLFTMAQQLILNAVMNPKKHIDYAELEASKAELEKISSIGGTNSPKRGSELYKREKADCKRFFSIENKHLVIYAENGGFYKYFERIIKYLLNNSNIIVHYITSDPNDNVFNLQKENKNFRAYFIGEKKMVTVFMKMDADIVLMTTPDLETYYYKRSYVKKDIEYIYTVHGPMSTHMVMNKGCLDHFDTIFCVGDFQIPEIRKQEELYNLPKKELVVCGYGFLETLQERYDASEKRTDATPKILIAPSWQEDNILDSCIDNLLDALLGKGYNVVVRPHPEYKKRYPNRLDAIVERYSGYDKGDLSFELDFSGSESIYNSDIVITDWSSTCFEFSYVTLKPCIFIDTPPKIYNKDYKEIGIEPLELKLRNLIGKRFAPNEFDSLSDTIDKMLVSKAEYTDKIREIRTKYVANYGKSGEIAGKYIINKLILKQKEKKNDKSK
;
A
#
# COMPACT_ATOMS: atom_id res chain seq x y z
N MET A 1 -43.38 0.49 25.93
CA MET A 1 -43.48 1.56 24.91
C MET A 1 -44.54 2.59 25.26
N GLU A 2 -45.74 2.17 25.65
CA GLU A 2 -46.88 3.07 25.95
C GLU A 2 -46.56 4.17 26.98
N TYR A 3 -45.85 3.86 28.07
CA TYR A 3 -45.45 4.86 29.08
C TYR A 3 -44.45 5.91 28.59
N ILE A 4 -43.61 5.57 27.61
CA ILE A 4 -42.56 6.46 27.10
C ILE A 4 -43.07 7.29 25.91
N ALA A 5 -44.08 6.80 25.19
CA ALA A 5 -44.74 7.55 24.13
C ALA A 5 -45.67 8.67 24.66
N LYS A 6 -46.18 8.57 25.90
CA LYS A 6 -47.10 9.54 26.52
C LYS A 6 -46.59 11.01 26.50
N PRO A 7 -45.35 11.32 26.93
CA PRO A 7 -44.82 12.69 26.84
C PRO A 7 -44.80 13.24 25.41
N LEU A 8 -44.41 12.41 24.44
CA LEU A 8 -44.40 12.79 23.02
C LEU A 8 -45.83 12.93 22.46
N GLY A 9 -46.78 12.14 22.97
CA GLY A 9 -48.22 12.27 22.76
C GLY A 9 -48.74 13.67 23.16
N TYR A 10 -48.33 14.17 24.33
CA TYR A 10 -48.69 15.54 24.74
C TYR A 10 -48.13 16.61 23.82
N ILE A 11 -46.91 16.42 23.28
CA ILE A 11 -46.30 17.37 22.34
C ILE A 11 -47.07 17.38 21.01
N ILE A 12 -47.42 16.22 20.46
CA ILE A 12 -48.18 16.19 19.19
C ILE A 12 -49.59 16.75 19.37
N LYS A 13 -50.23 16.49 20.53
CA LYS A 13 -51.52 17.08 20.89
C LYS A 13 -51.43 18.60 20.90
N PHE A 14 -50.45 19.15 21.61
CA PHE A 14 -50.20 20.59 21.66
C PHE A 14 -50.00 21.17 20.25
N CYS A 15 -49.23 20.49 19.39
CA CYS A 15 -49.03 20.91 18.01
C CYS A 15 -50.34 20.90 17.20
N TYR A 16 -51.22 19.93 17.46
CA TYR A 16 -52.51 19.81 16.79
C TYR A 16 -53.53 20.84 17.30
N GLU A 17 -53.61 21.07 18.61
CA GLU A 17 -54.47 22.11 19.20
C GLU A 17 -54.10 23.51 18.67
N LEU A 18 -52.81 23.75 18.42
CA LEU A 18 -52.33 25.03 17.89
C LEU A 18 -52.65 25.25 16.41
N LEU A 19 -52.62 24.19 15.59
CA LEU A 19 -52.63 24.31 14.12
C LEU A 19 -53.89 23.72 13.46
N SER A 20 -54.68 22.95 14.21
CA SER A 20 -55.90 22.24 13.78
C SER A 20 -55.73 21.42 12.48
N SER A 21 -54.50 21.06 12.13
CA SER A 21 -54.12 20.26 10.97
C SER A 21 -53.11 19.22 11.38
N TYR A 22 -53.40 17.95 11.11
CA TYR A 22 -52.53 16.86 11.55
C TYR A 22 -51.17 16.88 10.83
N GLY A 23 -51.15 17.25 9.55
CA GLY A 23 -49.91 17.40 8.80
C GLY A 23 -49.02 18.50 9.36
N LEU A 24 -49.56 19.70 9.60
CA LEU A 24 -48.80 20.79 10.21
C LEU A 24 -48.35 20.45 11.64
N ALA A 25 -49.18 19.72 12.40
CA ALA A 25 -48.81 19.22 13.72
C ALA A 25 -47.58 18.29 13.66
N ILE A 26 -47.51 17.37 12.69
CA ILE A 26 -46.34 16.51 12.47
C ILE A 26 -45.11 17.34 12.11
N VAL A 27 -45.22 18.35 11.25
CA VAL A 27 -44.10 19.24 10.89
C VAL A 27 -43.56 19.95 12.14
N LEU A 28 -44.43 20.59 12.93
CA LEU A 28 -44.04 21.32 14.13
C LEU A 28 -43.47 20.39 15.21
N PHE A 29 -44.08 19.21 15.41
CA PHE A 29 -43.58 18.19 16.32
C PHE A 29 -42.14 17.77 15.94
N THR A 30 -41.89 17.55 14.64
CA THR A 30 -40.57 17.17 14.15
C THR A 30 -39.55 18.29 14.41
N PHE A 31 -39.95 19.55 14.24
CA PHE A 31 -39.09 20.68 14.54
C PHE A 31 -38.75 20.80 16.04
N ILE A 32 -39.75 20.67 16.93
CA ILE A 32 -39.57 20.72 18.39
C ILE A 32 -38.63 19.60 18.85
N THR A 33 -38.83 18.37 18.36
CA THR A 33 -37.97 17.24 18.74
C THR A 33 -36.52 17.45 18.32
N LYS A 34 -36.25 18.09 17.16
CA LYS A 34 -34.89 18.47 16.75
C LYS A 34 -34.26 19.50 17.68
N ILE A 35 -35.03 20.48 18.17
CA ILE A 35 -34.56 21.47 19.16
C ILE A 35 -34.20 20.78 20.47
N VAL A 36 -35.08 19.92 20.99
CA VAL A 36 -34.87 19.20 22.25
C VAL A 36 -33.63 18.30 22.16
N LEU A 37 -33.40 17.66 21.02
CA LEU A 37 -32.25 16.78 20.79
C LEU A 37 -30.97 17.52 20.38
N PHE A 38 -31.03 18.84 20.14
CA PHE A 38 -29.89 19.61 19.65
C PHE A 38 -28.64 19.53 20.54
N PRO A 39 -28.72 19.60 21.88
CA PRO A 39 -27.55 19.45 22.76
C PRO A 39 -26.83 18.10 22.57
N ILE A 40 -27.60 17.03 22.35
CA ILE A 40 -27.04 15.69 22.09
C ILE A 40 -26.34 15.68 20.74
N SER A 41 -26.94 16.30 19.72
CA SER A 41 -26.32 16.40 18.39
C SER A 41 -25.02 17.21 18.40
N LEU A 42 -24.93 18.28 19.21
CA LEU A 42 -23.69 19.03 19.44
C LEU A 42 -22.59 18.14 20.04
N TRP A 43 -22.95 17.37 21.07
CA TRP A 43 -22.02 16.47 21.72
C TRP A 43 -21.48 15.41 20.76
N THR A 44 -22.35 14.81 19.93
CA THR A 44 -21.93 13.80 18.95
C THR A 44 -21.11 14.39 17.83
N HIS A 45 -21.44 15.61 17.37
CA HIS A 45 -20.67 16.32 16.38
C HIS A 45 -19.24 16.61 16.87
N LYS A 46 -19.08 17.02 18.13
CA LYS A 46 -17.76 17.18 18.78
C LYS A 46 -16.96 15.87 18.80
N ASN A 47 -17.59 14.75 19.14
CA ASN A 47 -16.92 13.45 19.14
C ASN A 47 -16.45 13.03 17.74
N SER A 48 -17.25 13.30 16.70
CA SER A 48 -16.86 13.06 15.30
C SER A 48 -15.66 13.90 14.87
N LEU A 49 -15.60 15.18 15.25
CA LEU A 49 -14.45 16.04 14.97
C LEU A 49 -13.18 15.54 15.67
N ASN A 50 -13.29 15.06 16.91
CA ASN A 50 -12.18 14.45 17.63
C ASN A 50 -11.63 13.20 16.92
N LEU A 51 -12.51 12.35 16.36
CA LEU A 51 -12.07 11.18 15.58
C LEU A 51 -11.22 11.60 14.37
N ILE A 52 -11.67 12.59 13.60
CA ILE A 52 -10.94 13.08 12.43
C ILE A 52 -9.60 13.69 12.86
N LYS A 53 -9.58 14.43 13.97
CA LYS A 53 -8.35 15.02 14.53
C LYS A 53 -7.30 13.96 14.90
N ILE A 54 -7.72 12.80 15.42
CA ILE A 54 -6.79 11.70 15.79
C ILE A 54 -6.48 10.74 14.62
N GLN A 55 -7.19 10.87 13.50
CA GLN A 55 -7.03 10.03 12.31
C GLN A 55 -5.59 9.99 11.78
N PRO A 56 -4.80 11.09 11.77
CA PRO A 56 -3.40 11.03 11.34
C PRO A 56 -2.56 10.08 12.22
N LYS A 57 -2.77 10.12 13.54
CA LYS A 57 -2.11 9.21 14.49
C LYS A 57 -2.54 7.77 14.26
N LEU A 58 -3.84 7.54 14.01
CA LEU A 58 -4.36 6.20 13.66
C LEU A 58 -3.74 5.68 12.35
N ASN A 59 -3.59 6.52 11.34
CA ASN A 59 -2.96 6.16 10.07
C ASN A 59 -1.49 5.79 10.28
N ARG A 60 -0.75 6.57 11.08
CA ARG A 60 0.64 6.26 11.45
C ARG A 60 0.77 4.98 12.28
N ILE A 61 -0.18 4.67 13.17
CA ILE A 61 -0.22 3.38 13.88
C ILE A 61 -0.42 2.22 12.88
N LYS A 62 -1.35 2.35 11.94
CA LYS A 62 -1.59 1.35 10.88
C LYS A 62 -0.37 1.16 9.98
N ALA A 63 0.34 2.25 9.67
CA ALA A 63 1.60 2.25 8.94
C ALA A 63 2.71 1.55 9.72
N LYS A 64 2.93 1.96 10.98
CA LYS A 64 3.98 1.44 11.87
C LYS A 64 3.85 -0.05 12.17
N TYR A 65 2.62 -0.55 12.29
CA TYR A 65 2.33 -1.95 12.59
C TYR A 65 1.69 -2.68 11.41
N TYR A 66 1.99 -2.25 10.18
CA TYR A 66 1.44 -2.83 8.97
C TYR A 66 1.64 -4.36 8.93
N GLY A 67 0.56 -5.10 8.65
CA GLY A 67 0.54 -6.56 8.69
C GLY A 67 0.31 -7.21 10.06
N GLU A 68 0.41 -6.46 11.17
CA GLU A 68 0.15 -6.95 12.55
C GLU A 68 -1.20 -6.44 13.08
N LYS A 69 -2.31 -7.03 12.59
CA LYS A 69 -3.67 -6.56 12.91
C LYS A 69 -3.98 -6.48 14.41
N ASP A 70 -3.54 -7.46 15.18
CA ASP A 70 -3.81 -7.52 16.63
C ASP A 70 -3.12 -6.34 17.33
N LYS A 71 -1.86 -6.07 16.98
CA LYS A 71 -1.10 -4.94 17.53
C LYS A 71 -1.63 -3.59 17.10
N ILE A 72 -2.11 -3.47 15.85
CA ILE A 72 -2.82 -2.27 15.39
C ILE A 72 -4.05 -2.03 16.28
N SER A 73 -4.84 -3.07 16.56
CA SER A 73 -6.04 -2.96 17.39
C SER A 73 -5.72 -2.51 18.81
N ASP A 74 -4.69 -3.08 19.42
CA ASP A 74 -4.26 -2.73 20.79
C ASP A 74 -3.79 -1.27 20.89
N GLU A 75 -2.97 -0.83 19.94
CA GLU A 75 -2.42 0.52 19.91
C GLU A 75 -3.47 1.57 19.57
N GLN A 76 -4.46 1.22 18.73
CA GLN A 76 -5.65 2.06 18.51
C GLN A 76 -6.45 2.24 19.79
N LEU A 77 -6.64 1.17 20.57
CA LEU A 77 -7.35 1.26 21.86
C LEU A 77 -6.60 2.12 22.88
N ILE A 78 -5.27 2.01 22.92
CA ILE A 78 -4.41 2.87 23.75
C ILE A 78 -4.56 4.33 23.33
N LEU A 79 -4.49 4.62 22.03
CA LEU A 79 -4.65 5.97 21.50
C LEU A 79 -6.04 6.54 21.82
N TYR A 80 -7.11 5.74 21.68
CA TYR A 80 -8.46 6.18 22.03
C TYR A 80 -8.57 6.57 23.51
N LYS A 81 -7.94 5.81 24.41
CA LYS A 81 -7.88 6.14 25.84
C LYS A 81 -7.08 7.43 26.10
N GLN A 82 -5.94 7.61 25.43
CA GLN A 82 -5.08 8.80 25.58
C GLN A 82 -5.77 10.07 25.08
N GLU A 83 -6.50 9.99 23.97
CA GLU A 83 -7.18 11.12 23.34
C GLU A 83 -8.62 11.31 23.85
N HIS A 84 -9.01 10.58 24.90
CA HIS A 84 -10.35 10.59 25.48
C HIS A 84 -11.47 10.40 24.44
N TYR A 85 -11.21 9.60 23.42
CA TYR A 85 -12.17 9.25 22.38
C TYR A 85 -12.94 7.99 22.77
N HIS A 86 -14.27 8.05 22.64
CA HIS A 86 -15.15 6.94 22.97
C HIS A 86 -15.91 6.47 21.72
N PRO A 87 -15.57 5.30 21.15
CA PRO A 87 -16.18 4.80 19.92
C PRO A 87 -17.70 4.62 20.01
N LEU A 88 -18.23 4.19 21.17
CA LEU A 88 -19.65 3.92 21.36
C LEU A 88 -20.51 5.19 21.38
N LEU A 89 -19.94 6.37 21.63
CA LEU A 89 -20.68 7.63 21.61
C LEU A 89 -21.24 7.94 20.22
N GLY A 90 -20.59 7.44 19.16
CA GLY A 90 -21.10 7.55 17.79
C GLY A 90 -22.42 6.81 17.56
N LEU A 91 -22.77 5.83 18.41
CA LEU A 91 -24.00 5.04 18.29
C LEU A 91 -25.21 5.68 19.01
N VAL A 92 -24.96 6.62 19.93
CA VAL A 92 -26.01 7.24 20.75
C VAL A 92 -27.10 7.93 19.91
N PRO A 93 -26.78 8.72 18.86
CA PRO A 93 -27.80 9.35 18.03
C PRO A 93 -28.67 8.33 17.32
N MET A 94 -28.08 7.22 16.85
CA MET A 94 -28.81 6.17 16.15
C MET A 94 -29.82 5.49 17.07
N ILE A 95 -29.42 5.17 18.31
CA ILE A 95 -30.31 4.55 19.31
C ILE A 95 -31.46 5.50 19.66
N ILE A 96 -31.17 6.77 19.92
CA ILE A 96 -32.19 7.77 20.22
C ILE A 96 -33.14 7.96 19.03
N GLN A 97 -32.61 8.02 17.81
CA GLN A 97 -33.41 8.18 16.59
C GLN A 97 -34.32 6.98 16.34
N LEU A 98 -33.82 5.75 16.54
CA LEU A 98 -34.62 4.54 16.41
C LEU A 98 -35.74 4.52 17.47
N PHE A 99 -35.41 4.89 18.71
CA PHE A 99 -36.39 4.97 19.78
C PHE A 99 -37.46 6.04 19.52
N LEU A 100 -37.06 7.22 19.05
CA LEU A 100 -37.97 8.29 18.65
C LEU A 100 -38.87 7.85 17.50
N LEU A 101 -38.31 7.18 16.49
CA LEU A 101 -39.07 6.64 15.36
C LEU A 101 -40.17 5.67 15.84
N MET A 102 -39.83 4.74 16.73
CA MET A 102 -40.81 3.81 17.30
C MET A 102 -41.93 4.52 18.06
N CYS A 103 -41.62 5.60 18.78
CA CYS A 103 -42.62 6.42 19.46
C CYS A 103 -43.51 7.18 18.48
N VAL A 104 -42.93 7.77 17.42
CA VAL A 104 -43.66 8.51 16.40
C VAL A 104 -44.59 7.59 15.61
N ILE A 105 -44.13 6.39 15.26
CA ILE A 105 -44.99 5.36 14.64
C ILE A 105 -46.17 5.07 15.58
N GLN A 106 -45.92 4.78 16.86
CA GLN A 106 -47.02 4.52 17.81
C GLN A 106 -48.01 5.68 17.91
N ILE A 107 -47.52 6.92 17.95
CA ILE A 107 -48.35 8.12 18.02
C ILE A 107 -49.20 8.26 16.76
N ILE A 108 -48.58 8.08 15.58
CA ILE A 108 -49.25 8.26 14.30
C ILE A 108 -50.30 7.20 14.05
N TYR A 109 -50.03 5.95 14.46
CA TYR A 109 -50.99 4.85 14.34
C TYR A 109 -52.17 4.96 15.31
N ASN A 110 -52.05 5.76 16.38
CA ASN A 110 -53.07 5.87 17.42
C ASN A 110 -53.54 7.33 17.64
N PRO A 111 -54.15 7.98 16.63
CA PRO A 111 -54.54 9.39 16.73
C PRO A 111 -55.70 9.65 17.70
N LEU A 112 -56.62 8.70 17.90
CA LEU A 112 -57.73 8.85 18.85
C LEU A 112 -57.19 8.99 20.28
N THR A 113 -56.16 8.20 20.60
CA THR A 113 -55.50 8.23 21.90
C THR A 113 -54.55 9.42 22.05
N ASN A 114 -53.70 9.70 21.05
CA ASN A 114 -52.60 10.66 21.22
C ASN A 114 -52.94 12.09 20.79
N VAL A 115 -53.89 12.28 19.87
CA VAL A 115 -54.28 13.60 19.36
C VAL A 115 -55.56 14.05 20.03
N LEU A 116 -56.63 13.24 19.94
CA LEU A 116 -57.91 13.55 20.55
C LEU A 116 -57.95 13.27 22.07
N SER A 117 -56.96 12.56 22.61
CA SER A 117 -56.87 12.22 24.05
C SER A 117 -58.10 11.49 24.60
N LEU A 118 -58.76 10.68 23.76
CA LEU A 118 -59.89 9.86 24.20
C LEU A 118 -59.41 8.78 25.17
N ASP A 119 -60.22 8.50 26.19
CA ASP A 119 -59.92 7.43 27.15
C ASP A 119 -59.98 6.05 26.48
N GLN A 120 -59.25 5.09 27.05
CA GLN A 120 -59.15 3.73 26.47
C GLN A 120 -60.51 3.03 26.35
N GLY A 121 -61.48 3.34 27.22
CA GLY A 121 -62.83 2.78 27.15
C GLY A 121 -63.57 3.28 25.91
N THR A 122 -63.56 4.60 25.69
CA THR A 122 -64.15 5.23 24.50
C THR A 122 -63.46 4.76 23.22
N VAL A 123 -62.12 4.69 23.19
CA VAL A 123 -61.37 4.19 22.03
C VAL A 123 -61.75 2.75 21.69
N LYS A 124 -61.87 1.88 22.71
CA LYS A 124 -62.29 0.50 22.51
C LYS A 124 -63.72 0.40 21.96
N GLN A 125 -64.64 1.21 22.47
CA GLN A 125 -66.02 1.25 21.95
C GLN A 125 -66.06 1.66 20.47
N ILE A 126 -65.26 2.66 20.08
CA ILE A 126 -65.14 3.09 18.68
C ILE A 126 -64.63 1.94 17.80
N ILE A 127 -63.53 1.28 18.22
CA ILE A 127 -62.93 0.17 17.49
C ILE A 127 -63.92 -0.99 17.37
N ASP A 128 -64.56 -1.41 18.47
CA ASP A 128 -65.52 -2.50 18.48
C ASP A 128 -66.73 -2.20 17.57
N ALA A 129 -67.19 -0.95 17.53
CA ALA A 129 -68.29 -0.53 16.66
C ALA A 129 -67.90 -0.59 15.17
N VAL A 130 -66.74 -0.03 14.81
CA VAL A 130 -66.26 -0.02 13.42
C VAL A 130 -65.93 -1.45 12.96
N CYS A 131 -65.19 -2.24 13.75
CA CYS A 131 -64.82 -3.62 13.40
C CYS A 131 -66.02 -4.58 13.32
N LYS A 132 -67.11 -4.33 14.05
CA LYS A 132 -68.37 -5.11 13.85
C LYS A 132 -69.10 -4.71 12.58
N GLY A 133 -69.01 -3.43 12.20
CA GLY A 133 -69.66 -2.88 11.01
C GLY A 133 -68.86 -3.00 9.71
N THR A 134 -67.60 -3.40 9.79
CA THR A 134 -66.65 -3.48 8.66
C THR A 134 -65.83 -4.78 8.75
N ALA A 135 -65.22 -5.26 7.66
CA ALA A 135 -64.41 -6.48 7.67
C ALA A 135 -62.96 -6.26 8.17
N ILE A 136 -62.76 -5.35 9.13
CA ILE A 136 -61.44 -4.90 9.59
C ILE A 136 -61.03 -5.68 10.84
N ASP A 137 -59.80 -6.19 10.83
CA ASP A 137 -59.18 -6.88 11.96
C ASP A 137 -58.94 -5.92 13.15
N SER A 138 -59.52 -6.25 14.30
CA SER A 138 -59.39 -5.48 15.54
C SER A 138 -57.98 -5.52 16.14
N ASP A 139 -57.17 -6.52 15.77
CA ASP A 139 -55.80 -6.69 16.27
C ASP A 139 -54.76 -5.95 15.39
N SER A 140 -55.21 -5.25 14.35
CA SER A 140 -54.34 -4.47 13.48
C SER A 140 -53.74 -3.27 14.20
N ASN A 141 -52.43 -3.08 14.07
CA ASN A 141 -51.75 -1.89 14.61
C ASN A 141 -52.31 -0.56 14.06
N ALA A 142 -52.92 -0.58 12.85
CA ALA A 142 -53.51 0.59 12.20
C ALA A 142 -55.02 0.75 12.45
N VAL A 143 -55.60 -0.03 13.37
CA VAL A 143 -57.06 -0.06 13.62
C VAL A 143 -57.66 1.31 13.93
N GLN A 144 -56.96 2.18 14.67
CA GLN A 144 -57.45 3.54 14.94
C GLN A 144 -57.45 4.43 13.69
N LEU A 145 -56.44 4.30 12.82
CA LEU A 145 -56.39 5.05 11.56
C LEU A 145 -57.51 4.62 10.61
N PHE A 146 -57.80 3.32 10.57
CA PHE A 146 -58.95 2.81 9.83
C PHE A 146 -60.27 3.31 10.42
N ALA A 147 -60.44 3.25 11.74
CA ALA A 147 -61.64 3.76 12.40
C ALA A 147 -61.88 5.25 12.11
N VAL A 148 -60.83 6.07 12.17
CA VAL A 148 -60.92 7.50 11.77
C VAL A 148 -61.39 7.62 10.31
N ARG A 149 -60.79 6.87 9.38
CA ARG A 149 -61.17 6.95 7.96
C ARG A 149 -62.61 6.53 7.72
N GLU A 150 -63.06 5.41 8.28
CA GLU A 150 -64.42 4.90 8.08
C GLU A 150 -65.47 5.88 8.63
N ILE A 151 -65.19 6.47 9.80
CA ILE A 151 -66.07 7.49 10.40
C ILE A 151 -66.13 8.74 9.52
N GLN A 152 -64.99 9.23 9.04
CA GLN A 152 -64.92 10.37 8.13
C GLN A 152 -65.57 10.09 6.76
N ASN A 153 -65.66 8.82 6.37
CA ASN A 153 -66.37 8.36 5.18
C ASN A 153 -67.87 8.09 5.41
N GLY A 154 -68.39 8.38 6.62
CA GLY A 154 -69.81 8.35 6.93
C GLY A 154 -70.27 7.25 7.88
N PHE A 155 -69.37 6.42 8.44
CA PHE A 155 -69.74 5.45 9.47
C PHE A 155 -70.18 6.15 10.77
N SER A 156 -71.36 5.83 11.28
CA SER A 156 -71.89 6.44 12.52
C SER A 156 -72.55 5.46 13.49
N THR A 157 -72.69 4.18 13.13
CA THR A 157 -73.42 3.18 13.93
C THR A 157 -72.71 2.92 15.27
N GLY A 158 -73.41 3.10 16.39
CA GLY A 158 -72.89 2.82 17.73
C GLY A 158 -71.96 3.88 18.32
N LEU A 159 -71.88 5.07 17.70
CA LEU A 159 -71.07 6.21 18.15
C LEU A 159 -71.94 7.33 18.73
N SER A 160 -71.42 8.07 19.72
CA SER A 160 -72.07 9.29 20.20
C SER A 160 -71.84 10.46 19.24
N ASP A 161 -72.79 11.40 19.14
CA ASP A 161 -72.68 12.58 18.25
C ASP A 161 -71.43 13.41 18.54
N GLY A 162 -71.08 13.57 19.82
CA GLY A 162 -69.88 14.31 20.25
C GLY A 162 -68.59 13.61 19.82
N THR A 163 -68.53 12.28 19.94
CA THR A 163 -67.38 11.48 19.48
C THR A 163 -67.23 11.56 17.96
N LYS A 164 -68.34 11.42 17.23
CA LYS A 164 -68.35 11.53 15.77
C LYS A 164 -67.87 12.92 15.31
N ALA A 165 -68.40 13.98 15.90
CA ALA A 165 -68.00 15.35 15.57
C ALA A 165 -66.50 15.60 15.83
N ALA A 166 -65.95 15.08 16.93
CA ALA A 166 -64.53 15.19 17.24
C ALA A 166 -63.63 14.47 16.22
N ILE A 167 -64.06 13.31 15.72
CA ILE A 167 -63.33 12.53 14.70
C ILE A 167 -63.48 13.16 13.31
N ASP A 168 -64.66 13.68 12.97
CA ASP A 168 -64.89 14.41 11.71
C ASP A 168 -64.05 15.70 11.64
N ALA A 169 -63.83 16.36 12.79
CA ALA A 169 -62.98 17.53 12.89
C ALA A 169 -61.47 17.22 12.75
N LEU A 170 -61.06 15.95 12.85
CA LEU A 170 -59.67 15.53 12.76
C LEU A 170 -59.14 15.66 11.32
N ASN A 171 -58.60 16.82 10.97
CA ASN A 171 -58.06 17.06 9.62
C ASN A 171 -56.81 16.21 9.32
N MET A 172 -57.03 15.05 8.70
CA MET A 172 -56.00 14.10 8.25
C MET A 172 -55.45 14.38 6.85
N LYS A 173 -55.94 15.42 6.14
CA LYS A 173 -55.49 15.77 4.79
C LYS A 173 -54.36 16.79 4.84
N PHE A 174 -53.30 16.56 4.08
CA PHE A 174 -52.19 17.51 3.97
C PHE A 174 -51.57 17.47 2.57
N CYS A 175 -51.49 18.63 1.91
CA CYS A 175 -50.94 18.77 0.55
C CYS A 175 -51.51 17.77 -0.48
N GLY A 176 -52.79 17.40 -0.35
CA GLY A 176 -53.45 16.44 -1.24
C GLY A 176 -53.31 14.96 -0.84
N PHE A 177 -52.60 14.65 0.25
CA PHE A 177 -52.44 13.30 0.78
C PHE A 177 -53.34 13.05 1.99
N ASP A 178 -53.89 11.84 2.09
CA ASP A 178 -54.53 11.33 3.33
C ASP A 178 -53.44 10.73 4.22
N LEU A 179 -53.12 11.39 5.34
CA LEU A 179 -52.07 10.98 6.25
C LEU A 179 -52.38 9.69 7.02
N SER A 180 -53.65 9.26 7.04
CA SER A 180 -54.06 7.98 7.62
C SER A 180 -53.80 6.80 6.69
N ALA A 181 -53.59 7.05 5.39
CA ALA A 181 -53.52 6.03 4.37
C ALA A 181 -52.11 5.47 4.19
N THR A 182 -52.05 4.15 4.02
CA THR A 182 -50.82 3.43 3.64
C THR A 182 -50.66 3.50 2.13
N PRO A 183 -49.57 4.07 1.60
CA PRO A 183 -49.43 4.35 0.18
C PRO A 183 -49.65 3.17 -0.77
N PHE A 184 -49.06 2.00 -0.47
CA PHE A 184 -49.20 0.83 -1.34
C PHE A 184 -50.58 0.19 -1.30
N SER A 185 -51.34 0.39 -0.22
CA SER A 185 -52.72 -0.08 -0.11
C SER A 185 -53.72 0.90 -0.72
N ALA A 186 -53.46 2.21 -0.63
CA ALA A 186 -54.36 3.26 -1.11
C ALA A 186 -54.18 3.57 -2.60
N GLY A 187 -52.97 3.43 -3.14
CA GLY A 187 -52.67 3.69 -4.55
C GLY A 187 -52.84 5.16 -4.98
N GLY A 188 -52.91 5.39 -6.29
CA GLY A 188 -53.12 6.72 -6.87
C GLY A 188 -52.01 7.72 -6.50
N ILE A 189 -52.39 8.92 -6.06
CA ILE A 189 -51.44 9.98 -5.67
C ILE A 189 -50.56 9.55 -4.48
N MET A 190 -51.02 8.60 -3.66
CA MET A 190 -50.29 8.18 -2.46
C MET A 190 -48.93 7.54 -2.78
N TYR A 191 -48.72 6.98 -3.98
CA TYR A 191 -47.41 6.49 -4.43
C TYR A 191 -46.33 7.59 -4.45
N ALA A 192 -46.71 8.87 -4.49
CA ALA A 192 -45.73 9.96 -4.39
C ALA A 192 -45.08 10.03 -2.99
N VAL A 193 -45.72 9.55 -1.92
CA VAL A 193 -45.18 9.60 -0.55
C VAL A 193 -43.85 8.85 -0.42
N PRO A 194 -43.73 7.54 -0.78
CA PRO A 194 -42.45 6.85 -0.73
C PRO A 194 -41.40 7.49 -1.64
N ILE A 195 -41.79 8.00 -2.81
CA ILE A 195 -40.87 8.67 -3.75
C ILE A 195 -40.30 9.95 -3.13
N LEU A 196 -41.15 10.78 -2.51
CA LEU A 196 -40.73 12.01 -1.82
C LEU A 196 -39.86 11.70 -0.59
N ALA A 197 -40.19 10.64 0.17
CA ALA A 197 -39.37 10.17 1.27
C ALA A 197 -37.98 9.73 0.78
N GLY A 198 -37.91 8.91 -0.28
CA GLY A 198 -36.67 8.50 -0.92
C GLY A 198 -35.85 9.67 -1.46
N PHE A 199 -36.50 10.64 -2.11
CA PHE A 199 -35.82 11.85 -2.60
C PHE A 199 -35.27 12.71 -1.46
N SER A 200 -36.03 12.87 -0.37
CA SER A 200 -35.55 13.60 0.81
C SER A 200 -34.35 12.92 1.48
N ALA A 201 -34.32 11.57 1.48
CA ALA A 201 -33.20 10.79 1.98
C ALA A 201 -31.97 10.92 1.07
N LEU A 202 -32.16 10.86 -0.25
CA LEU A 202 -31.09 11.11 -1.22
C LEU A 202 -30.50 12.52 -1.03
N ALA A 203 -31.35 13.54 -0.91
CA ALA A 203 -30.91 14.91 -0.68
C ALA A 203 -30.10 15.04 0.62
N LEU A 204 -30.57 14.45 1.72
CA LEU A 204 -29.84 14.42 2.99
C LEU A 204 -28.48 13.71 2.85
N CYS A 205 -28.45 12.55 2.20
CA CYS A 205 -27.23 11.78 1.99
C CYS A 205 -26.18 12.55 1.19
N LEU A 206 -26.58 13.14 0.05
CA LEU A 206 -25.71 13.98 -0.76
C LEU A 206 -25.20 15.19 0.02
N PHE A 207 -26.09 15.82 0.80
CA PHE A 207 -25.74 16.93 1.67
C PHE A 207 -24.73 16.52 2.75
N GLN A 208 -24.93 15.36 3.40
CA GLN A 208 -24.03 14.86 4.44
C GLN A 208 -22.64 14.48 3.89
N ASN A 209 -22.55 13.91 2.69
CA ASN A 209 -21.24 13.64 2.05
C ASN A 209 -20.38 14.91 1.89
N ILE A 210 -21.01 16.09 1.84
CA ILE A 210 -20.33 17.38 1.68
C ILE A 210 -20.18 18.11 3.02
N LYS A 211 -21.22 18.09 3.86
CA LYS A 211 -21.34 18.96 5.03
C LYS A 211 -21.14 18.25 6.36
N ASN A 212 -21.28 16.93 6.43
CA ASN A 212 -20.93 16.19 7.63
C ASN A 212 -19.42 15.85 7.59
N PRO A 213 -18.59 16.37 8.51
CA PRO A 213 -17.14 16.18 8.45
C PRO A 213 -16.72 14.72 8.46
N LEU A 214 -17.42 13.86 9.21
CA LEU A 214 -17.05 12.45 9.31
C LEU A 214 -17.38 11.70 8.01
N GLN A 215 -18.56 11.95 7.44
CA GLN A 215 -18.98 11.30 6.21
C GLN A 215 -18.20 11.78 4.99
N ALA A 216 -17.80 13.06 4.98
CA ALA A 216 -16.91 13.62 3.95
C ALA A 216 -15.54 12.92 3.91
N GLU A 217 -15.06 12.41 5.04
CA GLU A 217 -13.78 11.69 5.16
C GLU A 217 -13.87 10.18 4.90
N GLN A 218 -15.07 9.63 4.69
CA GLN A 218 -15.26 8.22 4.33
C GLN A 218 -14.82 7.93 2.89
N SER A 219 -14.51 6.68 2.60
CA SER A 219 -14.25 6.25 1.22
C SER A 219 -15.53 6.34 0.38
N LYS A 220 -15.37 6.50 -0.95
CA LYS A 220 -16.51 6.55 -1.89
C LYS A 220 -17.42 5.32 -1.77
N LEU A 221 -16.83 4.14 -1.53
CA LEU A 221 -17.58 2.90 -1.39
C LEU A 221 -18.46 2.91 -0.13
N GLU A 222 -17.93 3.38 1.00
CA GLU A 222 -18.67 3.51 2.26
C GLU A 222 -19.81 4.54 2.15
N GLN A 223 -19.54 5.67 1.49
CA GLN A 223 -20.55 6.68 1.21
C GLN A 223 -21.68 6.09 0.35
N ILE A 224 -21.35 5.41 -0.76
CA ILE A 224 -22.36 4.78 -1.62
C ILE A 224 -23.17 3.75 -0.85
N GLY A 225 -22.52 2.89 -0.06
CA GLY A 225 -23.20 1.88 0.75
C GLY A 225 -24.18 2.49 1.75
N THR A 226 -23.76 3.52 2.48
CA THR A 226 -24.59 4.23 3.45
C THR A 226 -25.77 4.92 2.77
N ASN A 227 -25.52 5.60 1.64
CA ASN A 227 -26.57 6.27 0.87
C ASN A 227 -27.61 5.27 0.35
N ALA A 228 -27.15 4.15 -0.23
CA ALA A 228 -28.03 3.13 -0.78
C ALA A 228 -28.97 2.55 0.28
N VAL A 229 -28.45 2.22 1.47
CA VAL A 229 -29.27 1.70 2.58
C VAL A 229 -30.31 2.72 3.03
N SER A 230 -29.93 3.99 3.23
CA SER A 230 -30.85 5.04 3.68
C SER A 230 -31.98 5.31 2.68
N ILE A 231 -31.65 5.39 1.39
CA ILE A 231 -32.61 5.63 0.31
C ILE A 231 -33.55 4.43 0.16
N LEU A 232 -33.01 3.20 0.18
CA LEU A 232 -33.78 1.98 0.05
C LEU A 232 -34.78 1.82 1.19
N ILE A 233 -34.35 2.05 2.44
CA ILE A 233 -35.24 2.02 3.62
C ILE A 233 -36.37 3.02 3.45
N SER A 234 -36.06 4.25 3.01
CA SER A 234 -37.06 5.32 2.86
C SER A 234 -38.07 5.04 1.73
N LEU A 235 -37.61 4.50 0.60
CA LEU A 235 -38.46 4.12 -0.53
C LEU A 235 -39.37 2.92 -0.20
N ILE A 236 -38.81 1.88 0.40
CA ILE A 236 -39.55 0.65 0.72
C ILE A 236 -40.50 0.92 1.89
N LEU A 237 -39.98 1.33 3.06
CA LEU A 237 -40.83 1.47 4.25
C LEU A 237 -41.85 2.59 4.07
N GLY A 238 -41.52 3.67 3.35
CA GLY A 238 -42.45 4.75 3.03
C GLY A 238 -43.71 4.28 2.29
N GLY A 239 -43.67 3.11 1.63
CA GLY A 239 -44.83 2.52 0.96
C GLY A 239 -45.75 1.70 1.87
N PHE A 240 -45.21 1.17 2.98
CA PHE A 240 -45.89 0.25 3.89
C PHE A 240 -46.35 0.88 5.21
N VAL A 241 -45.91 2.11 5.50
CA VAL A 241 -46.36 2.89 6.67
C VAL A 241 -47.41 3.93 6.27
N PRO A 242 -48.25 4.41 7.20
CA PRO A 242 -49.15 5.54 6.97
C PRO A 242 -48.40 6.76 6.46
N ALA A 243 -49.02 7.51 5.57
CA ALA A 243 -48.40 8.69 4.97
C ALA A 243 -47.99 9.76 5.98
N GLY A 244 -48.63 9.83 7.16
CA GLY A 244 -48.15 10.64 8.29
C GLY A 244 -46.71 10.30 8.72
N VAL A 245 -46.34 9.02 8.76
CA VAL A 245 -44.96 8.58 9.08
C VAL A 245 -44.01 8.99 7.95
N GLY A 246 -44.45 8.87 6.69
CA GLY A 246 -43.71 9.35 5.52
C GLY A 246 -43.43 10.86 5.59
N LEU A 247 -44.42 11.66 5.97
CA LEU A 247 -44.28 13.11 6.16
C LEU A 247 -43.28 13.45 7.26
N TYR A 248 -43.33 12.72 8.39
CA TYR A 248 -42.34 12.86 9.46
C TYR A 248 -40.91 12.59 8.96
N TRP A 249 -40.68 11.52 8.18
CA TRP A 249 -39.36 11.23 7.62
C TRP A 249 -38.86 12.36 6.72
N ILE A 250 -39.71 12.85 5.81
CA ILE A 250 -39.35 13.96 4.91
C ILE A 250 -38.93 15.18 5.70
N CYS A 251 -39.74 15.60 6.68
CA CYS A 251 -39.45 16.77 7.52
C CYS A 251 -38.19 16.57 8.37
N SER A 252 -38.01 15.38 8.95
CA SER A 252 -36.84 15.05 9.75
C SER A 252 -35.56 15.14 8.91
N ASN A 253 -35.58 14.69 7.65
CA ASN A 253 -34.44 14.79 6.74
C ASN A 253 -34.09 16.26 6.44
N LEU A 254 -35.09 17.08 6.11
CA LEU A 254 -34.90 18.51 5.86
C LEU A 254 -34.34 19.25 7.08
N PHE A 255 -34.93 19.04 8.26
CA PHE A 255 -34.45 19.66 9.48
C PHE A 255 -33.07 19.16 9.91
N THR A 256 -32.70 17.92 9.59
CA THR A 256 -31.35 17.42 9.85
C THR A 256 -30.31 18.15 9.00
N MET A 257 -30.62 18.49 7.74
CA MET A 257 -29.73 19.32 6.92
C MET A 257 -29.55 20.73 7.53
N ALA A 258 -30.64 21.37 7.93
CA ALA A 258 -30.59 22.67 8.60
C ALA A 258 -29.80 22.61 9.92
N GLN A 259 -30.05 21.58 10.74
CA GLN A 259 -29.33 21.32 11.97
C GLN A 259 -27.82 21.15 11.72
N GLN A 260 -27.43 20.40 10.68
CA GLN A 260 -26.02 20.20 10.33
C GLN A 260 -25.33 21.51 9.93
N LEU A 261 -26.03 22.44 9.25
CA LEU A 261 -25.49 23.78 8.97
C LEU A 261 -25.21 24.54 10.26
N ILE A 262 -26.15 24.49 11.22
CA ILE A 262 -25.98 25.14 12.52
C ILE A 262 -24.81 24.51 13.30
N LEU A 263 -24.71 23.17 13.32
CA LEU A 263 -23.61 22.47 13.97
C LEU A 263 -22.24 22.91 13.41
N ASN A 264 -22.11 22.98 12.08
CA ASN A 264 -20.89 23.44 11.44
C ASN A 264 -20.60 24.93 11.69
N ALA A 265 -21.65 25.75 11.83
CA ALA A 265 -21.50 27.17 12.16
C ALA A 265 -21.02 27.37 13.60
N VAL A 266 -21.56 26.60 14.55
CA VAL A 266 -21.16 26.61 15.97
C VAL A 266 -19.76 26.00 16.15
N MET A 267 -19.45 24.91 15.45
CA MET A 267 -18.19 24.20 15.51
C MET A 267 -17.59 24.01 14.13
N ASN A 268 -16.81 25.00 13.66
CA ASN A 268 -16.24 24.96 12.32
C ASN A 268 -15.16 23.87 12.17
N PRO A 269 -15.35 22.84 11.33
CA PRO A 269 -14.40 21.73 11.17
C PRO A 269 -13.00 22.19 10.73
N LYS A 270 -12.92 23.18 9.83
CA LYS A 270 -11.65 23.70 9.30
C LYS A 270 -10.75 24.35 10.35
N LYS A 271 -11.32 24.78 11.48
CA LYS A 271 -10.56 25.36 12.59
C LYS A 271 -10.02 24.31 13.56
N HIS A 272 -10.54 23.08 13.51
CA HIS A 272 -10.26 22.03 14.49
C HIS A 272 -9.43 20.87 13.91
N ILE A 273 -9.33 20.77 12.59
CA ILE A 273 -8.69 19.67 11.86
C ILE A 273 -7.55 20.23 11.02
N ASP A 274 -6.35 19.66 11.21
CA ASP A 274 -5.22 19.86 10.30
C ASP A 274 -5.38 18.93 9.09
N TYR A 275 -5.98 19.45 8.02
CA TYR A 275 -6.18 18.69 6.79
C TYR A 275 -4.88 18.39 6.05
N ALA A 276 -3.85 19.22 6.21
CA ALA A 276 -2.55 18.97 5.57
C ALA A 276 -1.87 17.77 6.21
N GLU A 277 -1.86 17.69 7.55
CA GLU A 277 -1.34 16.53 8.28
C GLU A 277 -2.16 15.27 7.98
N LEU A 278 -3.49 15.39 7.92
CA LEU A 278 -4.38 14.28 7.59
C LEU A 278 -4.09 13.70 6.21
N GLU A 279 -4.03 14.53 5.16
CA GLU A 279 -3.72 14.07 3.80
C GLU A 279 -2.30 13.50 3.69
N ALA A 280 -1.32 14.11 4.34
CA ALA A 280 0.05 13.56 4.39
C ALA A 280 0.07 12.15 5.02
N SER A 281 -0.66 11.94 6.12
CA SER A 281 -0.75 10.63 6.77
C SER A 281 -1.49 9.58 5.94
N LYS A 282 -2.49 9.98 5.13
CA LYS A 282 -3.19 9.09 4.21
C LYS A 282 -2.25 8.65 3.09
N ALA A 283 -1.50 9.60 2.51
CA ALA A 283 -0.50 9.30 1.48
C ALA A 283 0.61 8.37 2.01
N GLU A 284 1.06 8.57 3.26
CA GLU A 284 2.02 7.68 3.93
C GLU A 284 1.47 6.25 4.08
N LEU A 285 0.23 6.12 4.57
CA LEU A 285 -0.43 4.82 4.73
C LEU A 285 -0.70 4.14 3.39
N GLU A 286 -1.13 4.89 2.37
CA GLU A 286 -1.40 4.39 1.03
C GLU A 286 -0.12 3.86 0.39
N LYS A 287 0.98 4.61 0.49
CA LYS A 287 2.32 4.16 0.06
C LYS A 287 2.69 2.84 0.72
N ILE A 288 2.50 2.72 2.03
CA ILE A 288 2.78 1.47 2.76
C ILE A 288 1.85 0.33 2.34
N SER A 289 0.57 0.62 2.07
CA SER A 289 -0.39 -0.38 1.60
C SER A 289 -0.12 -0.87 0.18
N SER A 290 0.51 -0.01 -0.65
CA SER A 290 0.95 -0.30 -2.01
C SER A 290 2.27 -1.10 -2.07
N ILE A 291 2.95 -1.28 -0.93
CA ILE A 291 4.15 -2.13 -0.81
C ILE A 291 3.76 -3.58 -1.08
N GLY A 292 4.60 -4.28 -1.84
CA GLY A 292 4.51 -5.70 -2.11
C GLY A 292 4.11 -5.96 -3.56
N GLY A 293 5.10 -6.31 -4.37
CA GLY A 293 4.86 -6.82 -5.73
C GLY A 293 3.99 -8.09 -5.73
N THR A 294 3.85 -8.69 -6.91
CA THR A 294 3.08 -9.93 -7.14
C THR A 294 3.42 -11.10 -6.20
N ASN A 295 4.53 -11.02 -5.45
CA ASN A 295 5.09 -12.10 -4.64
C ASN A 295 4.77 -12.01 -3.14
N SER A 296 4.07 -10.96 -2.66
CA SER A 296 3.65 -10.92 -1.25
C SER A 296 2.58 -12.00 -0.98
N PRO A 297 2.76 -12.89 0.01
CA PRO A 297 1.83 -14.00 0.23
C PRO A 297 0.39 -13.53 0.49
N LYS A 298 -0.56 -14.04 -0.30
CA LYS A 298 -2.00 -13.80 -0.04
C LYS A 298 -2.41 -14.44 1.28
N ARG A 299 -3.22 -13.74 2.08
CA ARG A 299 -3.69 -14.24 3.38
C ARG A 299 -4.37 -15.60 3.20
N GLY A 300 -4.01 -16.55 4.06
CA GLY A 300 -4.54 -17.92 4.02
C GLY A 300 -3.79 -18.86 3.07
N SER A 301 -2.92 -18.35 2.19
CA SER A 301 -2.04 -19.21 1.38
C SER A 301 -1.00 -19.97 2.22
N GLU A 302 -0.46 -21.03 1.65
CA GLU A 302 0.62 -21.80 2.28
C GLU A 302 1.88 -20.95 2.48
N LEU A 303 2.20 -20.09 1.50
CA LEU A 303 3.28 -19.12 1.62
C LEU A 303 3.06 -18.14 2.78
N TYR A 304 1.82 -17.73 3.07
CA TYR A 304 1.52 -16.87 4.20
C TYR A 304 1.73 -17.59 5.54
N LYS A 305 1.40 -18.88 5.63
CA LYS A 305 1.68 -19.69 6.83
C LYS A 305 3.19 -19.85 7.04
N ARG A 306 3.93 -20.15 5.98
CA ARG A 306 5.40 -20.25 6.00
C ARG A 306 6.03 -18.94 6.45
N GLU A 307 5.65 -17.82 5.84
CA GLU A 307 6.15 -16.49 6.22
C GLU A 307 5.87 -16.19 7.70
N LYS A 308 4.67 -16.51 8.21
CA LYS A 308 4.34 -16.35 9.64
C LYS A 308 5.23 -17.22 10.53
N ALA A 309 5.47 -18.48 10.15
CA ALA A 309 6.35 -19.39 10.88
C ALA A 309 7.80 -18.91 10.89
N ASP A 310 8.30 -18.43 9.75
CA ASP A 310 9.67 -17.92 9.61
C ASP A 310 9.87 -16.59 10.33
N CYS A 311 8.91 -15.67 10.27
CA CYS A 311 8.92 -14.46 11.11
C CYS A 311 8.98 -14.83 12.60
N LYS A 312 8.14 -15.79 13.05
CA LYS A 312 8.16 -16.25 14.45
C LYS A 312 9.51 -16.87 14.83
N ARG A 313 10.07 -17.75 13.99
CA ARG A 313 11.40 -18.34 14.19
C ARG A 313 12.51 -17.30 14.22
N PHE A 314 12.40 -16.25 13.41
CA PHE A 314 13.40 -15.18 13.34
C PHE A 314 13.40 -14.34 14.62
N PHE A 315 12.21 -13.92 15.08
CA PHE A 315 12.05 -13.10 16.27
C PHE A 315 12.17 -13.87 17.59
N SER A 316 12.03 -15.19 17.60
CA SER A 316 12.21 -16.01 18.82
C SER A 316 13.67 -16.13 19.27
N ILE A 317 14.62 -15.67 18.46
CA ILE A 317 16.05 -15.76 18.74
C ILE A 317 16.53 -14.35 19.06
N GLU A 318 16.96 -14.12 20.29
CA GLU A 318 17.54 -12.86 20.74
C GLU A 318 19.05 -12.83 20.46
N ASN A 319 19.61 -11.62 20.38
CA ASN A 319 21.05 -11.37 20.24
C ASN A 319 21.71 -12.11 19.07
N LYS A 320 21.13 -12.01 17.86
CA LYS A 320 21.71 -12.65 16.67
C LYS A 320 23.07 -12.01 16.36
N HIS A 321 24.12 -12.81 16.13
CA HIS A 321 25.43 -12.24 15.80
C HIS A 321 25.47 -11.64 14.39
N LEU A 322 25.00 -12.39 13.39
CA LEU A 322 25.00 -11.95 12.00
C LEU A 322 23.65 -12.22 11.34
N VAL A 323 23.08 -11.17 10.77
CA VAL A 323 21.96 -11.26 9.84
C VAL A 323 22.43 -10.84 8.45
N ILE A 324 22.08 -11.62 7.42
CA ILE A 324 22.28 -11.27 6.02
C ILE A 324 20.91 -11.09 5.38
N TYR A 325 20.71 -9.98 4.67
CA TYR A 325 19.48 -9.74 3.91
C TYR A 325 19.74 -9.72 2.41
N ALA A 326 18.87 -10.42 1.67
CA ALA A 326 18.82 -10.47 0.23
C ALA A 326 17.38 -10.26 -0.27
N GLU A 327 17.19 -9.40 -1.28
CA GLU A 327 15.86 -9.13 -1.84
C GLU A 327 15.26 -10.34 -2.57
N ASN A 328 16.09 -11.20 -3.18
CA ASN A 328 15.66 -12.42 -3.85
C ASN A 328 16.82 -13.43 -3.99
N GLY A 329 16.54 -14.62 -4.52
CA GLY A 329 17.53 -15.70 -4.67
C GLY A 329 18.71 -15.38 -5.58
N GLY A 330 18.61 -14.39 -6.47
CA GLY A 330 19.70 -13.96 -7.33
C GLY A 330 20.83 -13.22 -6.60
N PHE A 331 20.61 -12.78 -5.36
CA PHE A 331 21.59 -11.98 -4.60
C PHE A 331 22.52 -12.81 -3.72
N TYR A 332 22.22 -14.09 -3.46
CA TYR A 332 23.07 -14.97 -2.65
C TYR A 332 24.53 -14.99 -3.14
N LYS A 333 24.73 -14.91 -4.47
CA LYS A 333 26.04 -14.91 -5.14
C LYS A 333 27.02 -13.85 -4.64
N TYR A 334 26.54 -12.73 -4.10
CA TYR A 334 27.39 -11.66 -3.56
C TYR A 334 27.88 -11.98 -2.13
N PHE A 335 27.15 -12.83 -1.40
CA PHE A 335 27.49 -13.24 -0.03
C PHE A 335 28.18 -14.59 0.02
N GLU A 336 28.07 -15.40 -1.04
CA GLU A 336 28.47 -16.82 -1.08
C GLU A 336 29.86 -17.06 -0.47
N ARG A 337 30.89 -16.34 -0.91
CA ARG A 337 32.27 -16.56 -0.44
C ARG A 337 32.47 -16.11 1.01
N ILE A 338 31.79 -15.06 1.44
CA ILE A 338 31.79 -14.58 2.83
C ILE A 338 31.14 -15.65 3.73
N ILE A 339 29.97 -16.15 3.34
CA ILE A 339 29.23 -17.18 4.07
C ILE A 339 30.06 -18.46 4.15
N LYS A 340 30.62 -18.95 3.03
CA LYS A 340 31.49 -20.14 3.01
C LYS A 340 32.68 -19.98 3.96
N TYR A 341 33.35 -18.83 3.95
CA TYR A 341 34.45 -18.58 4.86
C TYR A 341 34.00 -18.62 6.33
N LEU A 342 32.90 -17.94 6.67
CA LEU A 342 32.37 -17.91 8.03
C LEU A 342 31.96 -19.30 8.54
N LEU A 343 31.27 -20.09 7.71
CA LEU A 343 30.84 -21.44 8.09
C LEU A 343 32.02 -22.40 8.30
N ASN A 344 33.11 -22.23 7.54
CA ASN A 344 34.31 -23.07 7.64
C ASN A 344 35.29 -22.64 8.74
N ASN A 345 35.27 -21.36 9.14
CA ASN A 345 36.29 -20.78 10.03
C ASN A 345 35.72 -20.22 11.34
N SER A 346 34.42 -20.39 11.60
CA SER A 346 33.78 -19.90 12.83
C SER A 346 32.59 -20.76 13.25
N ASN A 347 32.13 -20.56 14.48
CA ASN A 347 30.87 -21.09 14.99
C ASN A 347 29.71 -20.07 14.91
N ILE A 348 29.86 -19.00 14.12
CA ILE A 348 28.83 -17.98 13.96
C ILE A 348 27.62 -18.59 13.26
N ILE A 349 26.44 -18.34 13.81
CA ILE A 349 25.18 -18.69 13.15
C ILE A 349 24.81 -17.56 12.20
N VAL A 350 24.75 -17.86 10.91
CA VAL A 350 24.34 -16.94 9.84
C VAL A 350 22.81 -16.98 9.73
N HIS A 351 22.15 -15.87 10.02
CA HIS A 351 20.71 -15.71 9.82
C HIS A 351 20.43 -15.03 8.48
N TYR A 352 19.99 -15.79 7.48
CA TYR A 352 19.77 -15.30 6.12
C TYR A 352 18.29 -15.03 5.86
N ILE A 353 17.93 -13.80 5.55
CA ILE A 353 16.55 -13.39 5.20
C ILE A 353 16.46 -13.20 3.69
N THR A 354 15.46 -13.82 3.08
CA THR A 354 15.15 -13.68 1.64
C THR A 354 13.67 -13.41 1.44
N SER A 355 13.35 -12.58 0.45
CA SER A 355 11.96 -12.36 -0.01
C SER A 355 11.57 -13.25 -1.19
N ASP A 356 12.42 -14.21 -1.57
CA ASP A 356 12.11 -15.27 -2.55
C ASP A 356 11.78 -16.59 -1.82
N PRO A 357 10.55 -17.13 -1.95
CA PRO A 357 10.19 -18.38 -1.29
C PRO A 357 10.92 -19.61 -1.83
N ASN A 358 11.47 -19.53 -3.05
CA ASN A 358 12.12 -20.63 -3.75
C ASN A 358 13.65 -20.48 -3.79
N ASP A 359 14.19 -19.58 -2.99
CA ASP A 359 15.63 -19.33 -2.90
C ASP A 359 16.41 -20.62 -2.54
N ASN A 360 17.50 -20.90 -3.25
CA ASN A 360 18.29 -22.11 -3.02
C ASN A 360 18.95 -22.17 -1.63
N VAL A 361 19.04 -21.04 -0.92
CA VAL A 361 19.52 -20.99 0.47
C VAL A 361 18.74 -21.90 1.43
N PHE A 362 17.48 -22.25 1.12
CA PHE A 362 16.72 -23.21 1.92
C PHE A 362 17.24 -24.65 1.80
N ASN A 363 17.92 -24.99 0.70
CA ASN A 363 18.63 -26.26 0.58
C ASN A 363 19.96 -26.20 1.32
N LEU A 364 20.70 -25.10 1.20
CA LEU A 364 21.96 -24.88 1.92
C LEU A 364 21.80 -24.98 3.45
N GLN A 365 20.66 -24.53 3.98
CA GLN A 365 20.32 -24.70 5.40
C GLN A 365 20.30 -26.18 5.83
N LYS A 366 19.84 -27.09 4.97
CA LYS A 366 19.75 -28.53 5.31
C LYS A 366 21.13 -29.16 5.49
N GLU A 367 22.12 -28.61 4.80
CA GLU A 367 23.50 -29.09 4.80
C GLU A 367 24.34 -28.45 5.93
N ASN A 368 23.91 -27.30 6.47
CA ASN A 368 24.72 -26.49 7.39
C ASN A 368 23.94 -26.07 8.65
N LYS A 369 24.26 -26.70 9.80
CA LYS A 369 23.61 -26.40 11.10
C LYS A 369 23.76 -24.95 11.58
N ASN A 370 24.81 -24.26 11.12
CA ASN A 370 25.11 -22.87 11.45
C ASN A 370 24.52 -21.87 10.43
N PHE A 371 23.72 -22.33 9.47
CA PHE A 371 23.04 -21.49 8.50
C PHE A 371 21.53 -21.59 8.70
N ARG A 372 20.84 -20.47 8.90
CA ARG A 372 19.40 -20.42 9.13
C ARG A 372 18.76 -19.46 8.15
N ALA A 373 17.97 -19.98 7.23
CA ALA A 373 17.23 -19.21 6.23
C ALA A 373 15.79 -18.93 6.69
N TYR A 374 15.29 -17.77 6.30
CA TYR A 374 13.94 -17.28 6.62
C TYR A 374 13.31 -16.66 5.38
N PHE A 375 12.14 -17.15 4.96
CA PHE A 375 11.32 -16.50 3.95
C PHE A 375 10.48 -15.41 4.61
N ILE A 376 10.70 -14.16 4.22
CA ILE A 376 9.88 -13.05 4.67
C ILE A 376 9.56 -12.14 3.47
N GLY A 377 8.27 -11.94 3.19
CA GLY A 377 7.83 -11.13 2.07
C GLY A 377 8.08 -9.63 2.29
N GLU A 378 8.17 -8.90 1.18
CA GLU A 378 8.46 -7.45 1.13
C GLU A 378 7.58 -6.62 2.07
N LYS A 379 6.28 -6.94 2.16
CA LYS A 379 5.31 -6.25 3.05
C LYS A 379 5.71 -6.26 4.52
N LYS A 380 6.43 -7.29 4.98
CA LYS A 380 6.88 -7.41 6.38
C LYS A 380 8.31 -6.93 6.61
N MET A 381 9.05 -6.58 5.56
CA MET A 381 10.43 -6.12 5.68
C MET A 381 10.58 -4.90 6.57
N VAL A 382 9.71 -3.91 6.41
CA VAL A 382 9.70 -2.69 7.25
C VAL A 382 9.69 -3.05 8.74
N THR A 383 8.76 -3.92 9.14
CA THR A 383 8.63 -4.40 10.51
C THR A 383 9.84 -5.20 10.98
N VAL A 384 10.39 -6.06 10.13
CA VAL A 384 11.60 -6.85 10.42
C VAL A 384 12.80 -5.96 10.71
N PHE A 385 13.01 -4.95 9.88
CA PHE A 385 14.09 -3.99 10.04
C PHE A 385 13.94 -3.13 11.29
N MET A 386 12.74 -2.59 11.54
CA MET A 386 12.43 -1.82 12.74
C MET A 386 12.58 -2.63 14.04
N LYS A 387 12.32 -3.94 14.01
CA LYS A 387 12.45 -4.84 15.17
C LYS A 387 13.73 -5.67 15.14
N MET A 388 14.68 -5.35 14.27
CA MET A 388 15.89 -6.15 14.08
C MET A 388 16.69 -6.19 15.39
N ASP A 389 17.03 -7.39 15.84
CA ASP A 389 17.94 -7.61 16.98
C ASP A 389 19.10 -8.47 16.50
N ALA A 390 20.17 -7.78 16.09
CA ALA A 390 21.41 -8.38 15.61
C ALA A 390 22.64 -7.54 16.05
N ASP A 391 23.84 -8.11 16.06
CA ASP A 391 25.09 -7.35 16.23
C ASP A 391 25.56 -6.73 14.91
N ILE A 392 25.44 -7.49 13.81
CA ILE A 392 25.78 -7.07 12.45
C ILE A 392 24.64 -7.43 11.48
N VAL A 393 24.31 -6.50 10.59
CA VAL A 393 23.41 -6.73 9.44
C VAL A 393 24.21 -6.47 8.16
N LEU A 394 24.41 -7.51 7.35
CA LEU A 394 25.08 -7.42 6.05
C LEU A 394 24.03 -7.47 4.93
N MET A 395 24.12 -6.56 3.98
CA MET A 395 23.17 -6.48 2.86
C MET A 395 23.82 -5.87 1.63
N THR A 396 23.18 -6.13 0.48
CA THR A 396 23.56 -5.51 -0.79
C THR A 396 22.54 -4.46 -1.25
N THR A 397 21.33 -4.48 -0.69
CA THR A 397 20.29 -3.48 -0.91
C THR A 397 20.70 -2.14 -0.28
N PRO A 398 20.76 -1.03 -1.04
CA PRO A 398 21.11 0.28 -0.51
C PRO A 398 19.87 0.95 0.15
N ASP A 399 19.94 2.26 0.39
CA ASP A 399 18.82 3.10 0.85
C ASP A 399 18.30 2.77 2.28
N LEU A 400 19.24 2.43 3.18
CA LEU A 400 18.96 2.33 4.61
C LEU A 400 18.49 3.70 5.15
N GLU A 401 17.47 3.71 6.00
CA GLU A 401 16.73 4.87 6.54
C GLU A 401 15.88 5.68 5.54
N THR A 402 15.99 5.53 4.24
CA THR A 402 15.25 6.38 3.29
C THR A 402 13.76 6.01 3.23
N TYR A 403 13.41 4.71 3.18
CA TYR A 403 12.02 4.26 3.06
C TYR A 403 11.73 2.95 3.80
N TYR A 404 12.01 1.81 3.17
CA TYR A 404 11.54 0.49 3.58
C TYR A 404 12.43 -0.17 4.63
N TYR A 405 13.72 0.13 4.59
CA TYR A 405 14.72 -0.45 5.46
C TYR A 405 15.08 0.57 6.52
N LYS A 406 14.51 0.41 7.72
CA LYS A 406 14.84 1.26 8.87
C LYS A 406 15.94 0.60 9.71
N ARG A 407 16.84 1.40 10.26
CA ARG A 407 17.68 0.98 11.36
C ARG A 407 16.78 0.59 12.52
N SER A 408 17.23 -0.41 13.28
CA SER A 408 16.42 -0.97 14.35
C SER A 408 16.00 0.05 15.39
N TYR A 409 14.76 -0.10 15.87
CA TYR A 409 14.21 0.66 16.99
C TYR A 409 14.41 -0.07 18.32
N VAL A 410 14.71 -1.38 18.27
CA VAL A 410 14.93 -2.23 19.45
C VAL A 410 16.39 -2.18 19.89
N LYS A 411 17.32 -2.20 18.93
CA LYS A 411 18.75 -2.22 19.20
C LYS A 411 19.46 -1.17 18.38
N LYS A 412 20.16 -0.24 19.04
CA LYS A 412 20.73 0.96 18.39
C LYS A 412 22.17 0.81 17.95
N ASP A 413 22.90 -0.13 18.53
CA ASP A 413 24.33 -0.39 18.30
C ASP A 413 24.60 -1.45 17.22
N ILE A 414 23.63 -1.71 16.33
CA ILE A 414 23.81 -2.63 15.20
C ILE A 414 24.77 -1.99 14.19
N GLU A 415 25.75 -2.76 13.72
CA GLU A 415 26.59 -2.38 12.58
C GLU A 415 25.93 -2.84 11.28
N TYR A 416 25.51 -1.91 10.45
CA TYR A 416 24.97 -2.17 9.11
C TYR A 416 26.10 -2.07 8.08
N ILE A 417 26.34 -3.18 7.40
CA ILE A 417 27.39 -3.33 6.39
C ILE A 417 26.75 -3.40 5.00
N TYR A 418 27.15 -2.50 4.12
CA TYR A 418 26.84 -2.56 2.70
C TYR A 418 27.92 -3.36 1.96
N THR A 419 27.54 -4.32 1.13
CA THR A 419 28.44 -4.93 0.14
C THR A 419 27.93 -4.66 -1.26
N VAL A 420 28.83 -4.27 -2.16
CA VAL A 420 28.49 -3.80 -3.50
C VAL A 420 27.94 -4.92 -4.41
N HIS A 421 27.18 -4.52 -5.43
CA HIS A 421 26.69 -5.43 -6.48
C HIS A 421 27.61 -5.55 -7.70
N GLY A 422 28.66 -4.75 -7.80
CA GLY A 422 29.56 -4.76 -8.95
C GLY A 422 30.82 -3.94 -8.72
N PRO A 423 31.85 -4.12 -9.57
CA PRO A 423 33.13 -3.43 -9.48
C PRO A 423 33.08 -2.03 -10.11
N MET A 424 32.14 -1.19 -9.67
CA MET A 424 31.90 0.15 -10.21
C MET A 424 32.01 1.22 -9.12
N SER A 425 32.02 2.48 -9.53
CA SER A 425 31.97 3.63 -8.62
C SER A 425 30.65 3.70 -7.85
N THR A 426 30.71 4.35 -6.68
CA THR A 426 29.57 4.46 -5.76
C THR A 426 28.71 5.71 -6.00
N HIS A 427 29.14 6.63 -6.87
CA HIS A 427 28.60 7.98 -6.88
C HIS A 427 27.88 8.43 -8.15
N MET A 428 27.90 7.69 -9.27
CA MET A 428 27.18 8.07 -10.50
C MET A 428 25.95 7.19 -10.75
N VAL A 429 26.16 5.87 -10.80
CA VAL A 429 25.14 4.86 -11.13
C VAL A 429 24.33 4.38 -9.92
N MET A 430 24.49 5.03 -8.76
CA MET A 430 23.70 4.82 -7.55
C MET A 430 22.93 6.10 -7.20
N ASN A 431 21.81 5.97 -6.50
CA ASN A 431 21.03 7.13 -6.05
C ASN A 431 21.85 7.98 -5.08
N LYS A 432 21.66 9.30 -5.12
CA LYS A 432 22.28 10.22 -4.16
C LYS A 432 21.88 9.82 -2.73
N GLY A 433 22.86 9.71 -1.85
CA GLY A 433 22.65 9.45 -0.41
C GLY A 433 22.29 8.01 -0.05
N CYS A 434 22.25 7.07 -1.01
CA CYS A 434 21.77 5.72 -0.75
C CYS A 434 22.68 4.88 0.17
N LEU A 435 23.91 5.33 0.43
CA LEU A 435 24.86 4.69 1.35
C LEU A 435 25.03 5.44 2.66
N ASP A 436 24.37 6.59 2.85
CA ASP A 436 24.67 7.55 3.92
C ASP A 436 24.49 6.97 5.32
N HIS A 437 23.53 6.07 5.47
CA HIS A 437 23.12 5.50 6.75
C HIS A 437 23.77 4.17 7.09
N PHE A 438 24.70 3.67 6.27
CA PHE A 438 25.52 2.50 6.60
C PHE A 438 26.70 2.88 7.49
N ASP A 439 27.10 1.96 8.36
CA ASP A 439 28.27 2.13 9.24
C ASP A 439 29.56 1.71 8.52
N THR A 440 29.46 0.65 7.71
CA THR A 440 30.60 0.00 7.07
C THR A 440 30.29 -0.29 5.61
N ILE A 441 31.28 -0.06 4.73
CA ILE A 441 31.19 -0.40 3.31
C ILE A 441 32.29 -1.40 2.95
N PHE A 442 31.89 -2.55 2.43
CA PHE A 442 32.79 -3.52 1.81
C PHE A 442 33.08 -3.08 0.38
N CYS A 443 34.28 -2.53 0.20
CA CYS A 443 34.78 -1.98 -1.05
C CYS A 443 35.42 -3.08 -1.92
N VAL A 444 35.24 -2.97 -3.23
CA VAL A 444 35.91 -3.83 -4.22
C VAL A 444 37.40 -3.52 -4.30
N GLY A 445 37.76 -2.25 -4.20
CA GLY A 445 39.13 -1.79 -4.29
C GLY A 445 39.28 -0.39 -3.73
N ASP A 446 40.53 0.07 -3.64
CA ASP A 446 40.88 1.34 -3.01
C ASP A 446 40.26 2.56 -3.69
N PHE A 447 39.85 2.43 -4.96
CA PHE A 447 39.25 3.53 -5.72
C PHE A 447 37.94 4.06 -5.11
N GLN A 448 37.20 3.23 -4.37
CA GLN A 448 35.96 3.65 -3.71
C GLN A 448 36.21 4.47 -2.44
N ILE A 449 37.40 4.37 -1.84
CA ILE A 449 37.75 5.12 -0.63
C ILE A 449 37.66 6.63 -0.86
N PRO A 450 38.38 7.23 -1.82
CA PRO A 450 38.31 8.68 -2.03
C PRO A 450 36.90 9.13 -2.46
N GLU A 451 36.16 8.32 -3.23
CA GLU A 451 34.77 8.61 -3.59
C GLU A 451 33.88 8.76 -2.36
N ILE A 452 33.95 7.81 -1.43
CA ILE A 452 33.10 7.79 -0.23
C ILE A 452 33.57 8.87 0.76
N ARG A 453 34.89 9.06 0.94
CA ARG A 453 35.41 10.14 1.80
C ARG A 453 34.99 11.52 1.32
N LYS A 454 34.93 11.72 0.01
CA LYS A 454 34.49 13.00 -0.55
C LYS A 454 32.98 13.21 -0.43
N GLN A 455 32.18 12.15 -0.55
CA GLN A 455 30.75 12.21 -0.24
C GLN A 455 30.50 12.52 1.24
N GLU A 456 31.27 11.91 2.16
CA GLU A 456 31.18 12.21 3.59
C GLU A 456 31.47 13.68 3.90
N GLU A 457 32.49 14.26 3.26
CA GLU A 457 32.81 15.68 3.39
C GLU A 457 31.69 16.56 2.80
N LEU A 458 31.27 16.29 1.56
CA LEU A 458 30.32 17.13 0.83
C LEU A 458 28.92 17.13 1.48
N TYR A 459 28.49 15.98 1.99
CA TYR A 459 27.17 15.80 2.59
C TYR A 459 27.18 15.90 4.12
N ASN A 460 28.33 16.23 4.73
CA ASN A 460 28.51 16.33 6.18
C ASN A 460 28.07 15.06 6.93
N LEU A 461 28.53 13.90 6.46
CA LEU A 461 28.15 12.59 7.00
C LEU A 461 29.19 12.08 8.01
N PRO A 462 28.77 11.21 8.96
CA PRO A 462 29.70 10.47 9.79
C PRO A 462 30.65 9.63 8.95
N LYS A 463 31.92 9.54 9.38
CA LYS A 463 32.92 8.68 8.75
C LYS A 463 32.52 7.22 8.92
N LYS A 464 32.46 6.52 7.79
CA LYS A 464 32.21 5.09 7.68
C LYS A 464 33.50 4.31 7.83
N GLU A 465 33.38 3.07 8.26
CA GLU A 465 34.45 2.09 8.14
C GLU A 465 34.49 1.58 6.70
N LEU A 466 35.63 1.73 6.03
CA LEU A 466 35.80 1.32 4.64
C LEU A 466 36.76 0.14 4.59
N VAL A 467 36.21 -1.04 4.28
CA VAL A 467 36.98 -2.29 4.29
C VAL A 467 37.17 -2.75 2.85
N VAL A 468 38.42 -2.78 2.42
CA VAL A 468 38.77 -3.19 1.06
C VAL A 468 38.79 -4.71 0.99
N CYS A 469 37.65 -5.29 0.62
CA CYS A 469 37.43 -6.73 0.63
C CYS A 469 37.74 -7.37 -0.73
N GLY A 470 37.48 -6.69 -1.85
CA GLY A 470 37.42 -7.34 -3.15
C GLY A 470 35.99 -7.67 -3.57
N TYR A 471 35.83 -8.46 -4.63
CA TYR A 471 34.52 -8.79 -5.19
C TYR A 471 34.37 -10.30 -5.43
N GLY A 472 33.84 -11.00 -4.43
CA GLY A 472 33.79 -12.47 -4.42
C GLY A 472 32.98 -13.09 -5.55
N PHE A 473 31.94 -12.40 -6.06
CA PHE A 473 31.19 -12.92 -7.20
C PHE A 473 32.07 -13.09 -8.45
N LEU A 474 33.06 -12.21 -8.65
CA LEU A 474 34.00 -12.30 -9.77
C LEU A 474 34.88 -13.56 -9.68
N GLU A 475 35.30 -13.93 -8.49
CA GLU A 475 36.08 -15.15 -8.25
C GLU A 475 35.23 -16.40 -8.55
N THR A 476 33.94 -16.39 -8.15
CA THR A 476 33.01 -17.47 -8.48
C THR A 476 32.79 -17.58 -9.99
N LEU A 477 32.71 -16.44 -10.69
CA LEU A 477 32.60 -16.41 -12.15
C LEU A 477 33.88 -16.93 -12.82
N GLN A 478 35.06 -16.61 -12.30
CA GLN A 478 36.34 -17.13 -12.78
C GLN A 478 36.39 -18.66 -12.66
N GLU A 479 36.03 -19.22 -11.51
CA GLU A 479 36.01 -20.68 -11.32
C GLU A 479 35.07 -21.38 -12.30
N ARG A 480 33.88 -20.81 -12.52
CA ARG A 480 32.91 -21.34 -13.50
C ARG A 480 33.44 -21.26 -14.93
N TYR A 481 34.08 -20.15 -15.28
CA TYR A 481 34.71 -20.00 -16.57
C TYR A 481 35.84 -21.00 -16.74
N ASP A 482 36.75 -21.13 -15.77
CA ASP A 482 37.89 -22.05 -15.86
C ASP A 482 37.45 -23.51 -16.00
N ALA A 483 36.32 -23.87 -15.37
CA ALA A 483 35.71 -25.20 -15.49
C ALA A 483 34.86 -25.40 -16.77
N SER A 484 34.48 -24.34 -17.48
CA SER A 484 33.63 -24.46 -18.67
C SER A 484 34.43 -24.96 -19.87
N GLU A 485 33.82 -25.82 -20.70
CA GLU A 485 34.39 -26.19 -21.99
C GLU A 485 34.63 -24.93 -22.84
N LYS A 486 35.86 -24.79 -23.33
CA LYS A 486 36.23 -23.65 -24.19
C LYS A 486 35.81 -23.97 -25.61
N ARG A 487 35.20 -22.99 -26.28
CA ARG A 487 34.86 -23.11 -27.70
C ARG A 487 36.09 -23.43 -28.55
N THR A 488 35.89 -24.37 -29.46
CA THR A 488 36.85 -24.76 -30.50
C THR A 488 36.48 -24.20 -31.87
N ASP A 489 35.26 -23.68 -32.03
CA ASP A 489 34.77 -23.04 -33.26
C ASP A 489 35.66 -21.87 -33.69
N ALA A 490 35.93 -21.78 -34.99
CA ALA A 490 36.74 -20.70 -35.57
C ALA A 490 35.97 -19.38 -35.73
N THR A 491 34.65 -19.41 -35.86
CA THR A 491 33.83 -18.21 -36.11
C THR A 491 33.74 -17.34 -34.84
N PRO A 492 34.14 -16.06 -34.85
CA PRO A 492 34.05 -15.23 -33.66
C PRO A 492 32.61 -15.03 -33.19
N LYS A 493 32.37 -15.08 -31.88
CA LYS A 493 31.04 -14.85 -31.30
C LYS A 493 30.95 -13.46 -30.66
N ILE A 494 29.95 -12.69 -31.06
CA ILE A 494 29.70 -11.35 -30.57
C ILE A 494 28.42 -11.37 -29.75
N LEU A 495 28.48 -10.90 -28.50
CA LEU A 495 27.30 -10.72 -27.67
C LEU A 495 26.95 -9.25 -27.57
N ILE A 496 25.72 -8.89 -27.95
CA ILE A 496 25.13 -7.60 -27.65
C ILE A 496 24.37 -7.73 -26.32
N ALA A 497 24.93 -7.14 -25.26
CA ALA A 497 24.42 -7.22 -23.88
C ALA A 497 24.13 -5.82 -23.32
N PRO A 498 23.01 -5.20 -23.71
CA PRO A 498 22.66 -3.85 -23.30
C PRO A 498 22.20 -3.79 -21.84
N SER A 499 22.34 -2.62 -21.24
CA SER A 499 21.69 -2.28 -19.97
C SER A 499 20.18 -2.08 -20.15
N TRP A 500 19.45 -1.89 -19.04
CA TRP A 500 17.98 -1.98 -19.04
C TRP A 500 17.23 -0.65 -19.09
N GLN A 501 17.92 0.49 -18.89
CA GLN A 501 17.26 1.79 -18.85
C GLN A 501 16.70 2.18 -20.22
N GLU A 502 15.84 3.20 -20.24
CA GLU A 502 15.36 3.78 -21.50
C GLU A 502 16.54 4.34 -22.32
N ASP A 503 16.39 4.36 -23.64
CA ASP A 503 17.41 4.80 -24.60
C ASP A 503 18.70 3.96 -24.59
N ASN A 504 18.65 2.72 -24.07
CA ASN A 504 19.75 1.76 -24.23
C ASN A 504 19.92 1.35 -25.71
N ILE A 505 20.90 0.49 -26.01
CA ILE A 505 21.19 0.05 -27.41
C ILE A 505 19.92 -0.44 -28.15
N LEU A 506 19.03 -1.18 -27.48
CA LEU A 506 17.80 -1.73 -28.06
C LEU A 506 16.83 -0.65 -28.53
N ASP A 507 16.76 0.46 -27.80
CA ASP A 507 15.90 1.59 -28.12
C ASP A 507 16.56 2.53 -29.13
N SER A 508 17.88 2.72 -29.01
CA SER A 508 18.61 3.80 -29.67
C SER A 508 19.23 3.42 -31.03
N CYS A 509 19.76 2.20 -31.16
CA CYS A 509 20.63 1.89 -32.31
C CYS A 509 20.77 0.41 -32.66
N ILE A 510 19.90 -0.49 -32.17
CA ILE A 510 20.04 -1.93 -32.41
C ILE A 510 20.03 -2.28 -33.90
N ASP A 511 19.20 -1.62 -34.70
CA ASP A 511 19.06 -1.98 -36.11
C ASP A 511 20.35 -1.63 -36.88
N ASN A 512 20.84 -0.40 -36.73
CA ASN A 512 22.12 0.03 -37.32
C ASN A 512 23.31 -0.81 -36.82
N LEU A 513 23.28 -1.23 -35.55
CA LEU A 513 24.32 -2.06 -34.97
C LEU A 513 24.31 -3.48 -35.58
N LEU A 514 23.13 -4.07 -35.76
CA LEU A 514 22.99 -5.38 -36.40
C LEU A 514 23.39 -5.32 -37.87
N ASP A 515 23.00 -4.28 -38.60
CA ASP A 515 23.38 -4.08 -40.00
C ASP A 515 24.91 -4.01 -40.19
N ALA A 516 25.64 -3.46 -39.22
CA ALA A 516 27.09 -3.39 -39.23
C ALA A 516 27.79 -4.73 -38.91
N LEU A 517 27.09 -5.72 -38.36
CA LEU A 517 27.66 -6.98 -37.87
C LEU A 517 27.25 -8.20 -38.70
N LEU A 518 25.99 -8.24 -39.13
CA LEU A 518 25.40 -9.38 -39.81
C LEU A 518 25.98 -9.58 -41.21
N GLY A 519 26.22 -10.84 -41.59
CA GLY A 519 26.85 -11.23 -42.85
C GLY A 519 28.35 -10.95 -42.94
N LYS A 520 29.02 -10.56 -41.84
CA LYS A 520 30.46 -10.25 -41.79
C LYS A 520 31.33 -11.38 -41.24
N GLY A 521 30.77 -12.57 -41.05
CA GLY A 521 31.50 -13.74 -40.56
C GLY A 521 31.57 -13.85 -39.03
N TYR A 522 30.63 -13.24 -38.32
CA TYR A 522 30.49 -13.36 -36.87
C TYR A 522 29.18 -14.07 -36.52
N ASN A 523 29.16 -14.78 -35.39
CA ASN A 523 27.91 -15.23 -34.80
C ASN A 523 27.44 -14.21 -33.75
N VAL A 524 26.35 -13.50 -34.03
CA VAL A 524 25.80 -12.45 -33.18
C VAL A 524 24.69 -13.00 -32.28
N VAL A 525 24.80 -12.72 -30.98
CA VAL A 525 23.77 -13.02 -29.99
C VAL A 525 23.29 -11.72 -29.37
N VAL A 526 21.98 -11.46 -29.41
CA VAL A 526 21.37 -10.35 -28.68
C VAL A 526 20.80 -10.89 -27.37
N ARG A 527 21.37 -10.47 -26.24
CA ARG A 527 20.95 -10.86 -24.90
C ARG A 527 20.56 -9.62 -24.10
N PRO A 528 19.29 -9.18 -24.15
CA PRO A 528 18.83 -8.03 -23.38
C PRO A 528 18.97 -8.27 -21.88
N HIS A 529 19.08 -7.21 -21.08
CA HIS A 529 19.04 -7.34 -19.63
C HIS A 529 17.67 -7.88 -19.16
N PRO A 530 17.60 -8.80 -18.16
CA PRO A 530 16.33 -9.38 -17.70
C PRO A 530 15.28 -8.35 -17.30
N GLU A 531 15.71 -7.27 -16.65
CA GLU A 531 14.85 -6.15 -16.26
C GLU A 531 14.25 -5.39 -17.48
N TYR A 532 14.93 -5.36 -18.63
CA TYR A 532 14.39 -4.76 -19.85
C TYR A 532 13.19 -5.57 -20.37
N LYS A 533 13.32 -6.91 -20.46
CA LYS A 533 12.20 -7.80 -20.83
C LYS A 533 11.00 -7.63 -19.90
N LYS A 534 11.24 -7.42 -18.61
CA LYS A 534 10.19 -7.20 -17.61
C LYS A 534 9.49 -5.85 -17.77
N ARG A 535 10.24 -4.78 -18.07
CA ARG A 535 9.71 -3.41 -18.15
C ARG A 535 9.11 -3.07 -19.51
N TYR A 536 9.70 -3.59 -20.58
CA TYR A 536 9.39 -3.23 -21.96
C TYR A 536 9.17 -4.47 -22.85
N PRO A 537 8.28 -5.42 -22.46
CA PRO A 537 8.09 -6.67 -23.20
C PRO A 537 7.68 -6.41 -24.66
N ASN A 538 6.73 -5.50 -24.89
CA ASN A 538 6.26 -5.19 -26.25
C ASN A 538 7.36 -4.55 -27.13
N ARG A 539 8.26 -3.75 -26.54
CA ARG A 539 9.39 -3.16 -27.30
C ARG A 539 10.35 -4.26 -27.73
N LEU A 540 10.65 -5.20 -26.83
CA LEU A 540 11.51 -6.34 -27.12
C LEU A 540 10.88 -7.28 -28.16
N ASP A 541 9.59 -7.60 -28.02
CA ASP A 541 8.88 -8.48 -28.94
C ASP A 541 8.88 -7.89 -30.36
N ALA A 542 8.66 -6.58 -30.49
CA ALA A 542 8.75 -5.90 -31.78
C ALA A 542 10.15 -6.02 -32.43
N ILE A 543 11.22 -5.90 -31.64
CA ILE A 543 12.60 -6.08 -32.15
C ILE A 543 12.79 -7.52 -32.63
N VAL A 544 12.38 -8.52 -31.85
CA VAL A 544 12.51 -9.93 -32.22
C VAL A 544 11.69 -10.24 -33.48
N GLU A 545 10.48 -9.71 -33.58
CA GLU A 545 9.59 -9.88 -34.74
C GLU A 545 10.19 -9.26 -36.01
N ARG A 546 10.81 -8.07 -35.92
CA ARG A 546 11.50 -7.42 -37.06
C ARG A 546 12.57 -8.31 -37.70
N TYR A 547 13.25 -9.13 -36.89
CA TYR A 547 14.32 -10.02 -37.35
C TYR A 547 13.87 -11.47 -37.55
N SER A 548 12.58 -11.77 -37.41
CA SER A 548 12.04 -13.14 -37.56
C SER A 548 12.23 -13.75 -38.96
N GLY A 549 12.29 -12.90 -39.98
CA GLY A 549 12.53 -13.32 -41.38
C GLY A 549 14.00 -13.41 -41.78
N TYR A 550 14.94 -13.14 -40.87
CA TYR A 550 16.37 -13.21 -41.15
C TYR A 550 16.90 -14.64 -40.95
N ASP A 551 17.37 -15.29 -42.02
CA ASP A 551 17.61 -16.74 -42.09
C ASP A 551 19.07 -17.14 -42.33
N LYS A 552 20.01 -16.20 -42.33
CA LYS A 552 21.44 -16.46 -42.61
C LYS A 552 22.17 -17.24 -41.50
N GLY A 553 21.51 -17.50 -40.37
CA GLY A 553 22.01 -18.37 -39.29
C GLY A 553 23.07 -17.74 -38.38
N ASP A 554 23.41 -16.46 -38.56
CA ASP A 554 24.43 -15.73 -37.80
C ASP A 554 23.84 -14.74 -36.78
N LEU A 555 22.53 -14.75 -36.55
CA LEU A 555 21.82 -13.98 -35.51
C LEU A 555 21.01 -14.91 -34.59
N SER A 556 21.04 -14.65 -33.29
CA SER A 556 20.14 -15.27 -32.32
C SER A 556 19.75 -14.32 -31.20
N PHE A 557 18.55 -14.50 -30.64
CA PHE A 557 18.07 -13.77 -29.47
C PHE A 557 18.03 -14.71 -28.27
N GLU A 558 18.77 -14.37 -27.21
CA GLU A 558 18.77 -15.13 -25.98
C GLU A 558 17.87 -14.46 -24.95
N LEU A 559 16.65 -14.98 -24.82
CA LEU A 559 15.58 -14.42 -23.97
C LEU A 559 15.33 -15.24 -22.70
N ASP A 560 16.08 -16.33 -22.52
CA ASP A 560 16.22 -17.06 -21.26
C ASP A 560 17.52 -16.63 -20.58
N PHE A 561 17.39 -16.14 -19.36
CA PHE A 561 18.50 -15.59 -18.59
C PHE A 561 18.96 -16.49 -17.46
N SER A 562 18.47 -17.74 -17.41
CA SER A 562 18.86 -18.74 -16.42
C SER A 562 20.34 -19.12 -16.50
N GLY A 563 20.88 -19.20 -17.73
CA GLY A 563 22.30 -19.46 -18.00
C GLY A 563 23.12 -18.17 -18.22
N SER A 564 24.45 -18.28 -18.13
CA SER A 564 25.40 -17.20 -18.45
C SER A 564 26.42 -17.59 -19.53
N GLU A 565 26.21 -18.72 -20.19
CA GLU A 565 27.20 -19.31 -21.12
C GLU A 565 27.51 -18.41 -22.31
N SER A 566 26.49 -17.77 -22.88
CA SER A 566 26.68 -16.85 -24.01
C SER A 566 27.60 -15.69 -23.68
N ILE A 567 27.59 -15.18 -22.44
CA ILE A 567 28.47 -14.11 -21.98
C ILE A 567 29.92 -14.57 -22.02
N TYR A 568 30.22 -15.69 -21.36
CA TYR A 568 31.61 -16.12 -21.19
C TYR A 568 32.17 -16.88 -22.38
N ASN A 569 31.32 -17.40 -23.28
CA ASN A 569 31.72 -18.03 -24.54
C ASN A 569 31.84 -17.05 -25.71
N SER A 570 31.54 -15.77 -25.50
CA SER A 570 31.73 -14.73 -26.51
C SER A 570 33.17 -14.25 -26.59
N ASP A 571 33.57 -13.80 -27.77
CA ASP A 571 34.90 -13.26 -28.03
C ASP A 571 34.95 -11.74 -27.80
N ILE A 572 33.85 -11.06 -28.09
CA ILE A 572 33.62 -9.65 -27.79
C ILE A 572 32.21 -9.48 -27.22
N VAL A 573 32.08 -8.65 -26.19
CA VAL A 573 30.80 -8.16 -25.69
C VAL A 573 30.63 -6.69 -26.11
N ILE A 574 29.55 -6.40 -26.82
CA ILE A 574 29.07 -5.06 -27.13
C ILE A 574 28.03 -4.67 -26.09
N THR A 575 28.24 -3.57 -25.39
CA THR A 575 27.36 -3.09 -24.33
C THR A 575 27.37 -1.57 -24.26
N ASP A 576 26.61 -0.99 -23.35
CA ASP A 576 26.58 0.44 -23.07
C ASP A 576 27.03 0.74 -21.64
N TRP A 577 26.12 0.67 -20.67
CA TRP A 577 26.29 1.04 -19.26
C TRP A 577 26.04 -0.14 -18.30
N SER A 578 26.15 -1.38 -18.81
CA SER A 578 25.97 -2.59 -18.01
C SER A 578 27.26 -2.93 -17.25
N SER A 579 27.14 -3.26 -15.96
CA SER A 579 28.28 -3.73 -15.15
C SER A 579 28.82 -5.08 -15.61
N THR A 580 28.03 -5.86 -16.36
CA THR A 580 28.41 -7.16 -16.90
C THR A 580 29.67 -7.10 -17.77
N CYS A 581 29.98 -5.95 -18.38
CA CYS A 581 31.21 -5.78 -19.15
C CYS A 581 32.46 -5.95 -18.29
N PHE A 582 32.45 -5.43 -17.06
CA PHE A 582 33.59 -5.54 -16.14
C PHE A 582 33.74 -6.97 -15.66
N GLU A 583 32.64 -7.64 -15.34
CA GLU A 583 32.63 -9.07 -15.00
C GLU A 583 33.19 -9.91 -16.14
N PHE A 584 32.69 -9.72 -17.36
CA PHE A 584 33.17 -10.41 -18.56
C PHE A 584 34.65 -10.18 -18.80
N SER A 585 35.09 -8.92 -18.88
CA SER A 585 36.49 -8.61 -19.17
C SER A 585 37.42 -9.10 -18.08
N TYR A 586 37.09 -8.90 -16.80
CA TYR A 586 37.97 -9.34 -15.71
C TYR A 586 38.04 -10.86 -15.56
N VAL A 587 37.01 -11.61 -15.94
CA VAL A 587 37.03 -13.09 -15.90
C VAL A 587 37.69 -13.69 -17.12
N THR A 588 37.27 -13.26 -18.32
CA THR A 588 37.71 -13.86 -19.58
C THR A 588 39.02 -13.28 -20.10
N LEU A 589 39.41 -12.10 -19.60
CA LEU A 589 40.49 -11.25 -20.11
C LEU A 589 40.28 -10.85 -21.58
N LYS A 590 39.03 -10.83 -22.04
CA LYS A 590 38.64 -10.42 -23.39
C LYS A 590 38.10 -8.98 -23.40
N PRO A 591 38.27 -8.25 -24.51
CA PRO A 591 37.86 -6.86 -24.57
C PRO A 591 36.36 -6.68 -24.83
N CYS A 592 35.87 -5.47 -24.52
CA CYS A 592 34.50 -5.05 -24.80
C CYS A 592 34.44 -3.95 -25.87
N ILE A 593 33.27 -3.78 -26.46
CA ILE A 593 32.89 -2.58 -27.22
C ILE A 593 31.77 -1.86 -26.47
N PHE A 594 31.88 -0.55 -26.42
CA PHE A 594 31.01 0.32 -25.65
C PHE A 594 30.27 1.28 -26.57
N ILE A 595 28.94 1.22 -26.59
CA ILE A 595 28.11 2.17 -27.29
C ILE A 595 27.77 3.32 -26.36
N ASP A 596 28.05 4.55 -26.78
CA ASP A 596 27.79 5.77 -26.01
C ASP A 596 26.33 6.22 -26.14
N THR A 597 25.43 5.35 -25.71
CA THR A 597 24.02 5.71 -25.46
C THR A 597 23.93 6.69 -24.28
N PRO A 598 22.78 7.38 -24.09
CA PRO A 598 22.58 8.26 -22.94
C PRO A 598 23.01 7.61 -21.62
N PRO A 599 23.84 8.29 -20.81
CA PRO A 599 24.46 7.70 -19.64
C PRO A 599 23.45 7.38 -18.53
N LYS A 600 23.65 6.22 -17.90
CA LYS A 600 22.90 5.81 -16.72
C LYS A 600 23.32 6.62 -15.48
N ILE A 601 22.71 7.78 -15.27
CA ILE A 601 23.02 8.70 -14.16
C ILE A 601 21.85 8.72 -13.17
N TYR A 602 22.06 8.20 -11.96
CA TYR A 602 21.08 8.28 -10.87
C TYR A 602 21.40 9.38 -9.86
N ASN A 603 22.68 9.65 -9.62
CA ASN A 603 23.09 10.83 -8.88
C ASN A 603 23.48 11.94 -9.85
N LYS A 604 22.62 12.94 -10.03
CA LYS A 604 22.88 14.08 -10.93
C LYS A 604 24.06 14.95 -10.46
N ASP A 605 24.38 14.89 -9.17
CA ASP A 605 25.37 15.75 -8.53
C ASP A 605 26.74 15.04 -8.42
N TYR A 606 26.92 13.88 -9.09
CA TYR A 606 28.15 13.09 -9.00
C TYR A 606 29.41 13.88 -9.38
N LYS A 607 29.28 14.93 -10.20
CA LYS A 607 30.40 15.80 -10.61
C LYS A 607 30.92 16.66 -9.46
N GLU A 608 30.10 16.97 -8.46
CA GLU A 608 30.50 17.76 -7.28
C GLU A 608 31.53 17.02 -6.41
N ILE A 609 31.60 15.69 -6.53
CA ILE A 609 32.59 14.84 -5.87
C ILE A 609 33.98 15.07 -6.49
N GLY A 610 34.08 15.56 -7.73
CA GLY A 610 35.37 15.88 -8.35
C GLY A 610 36.27 14.67 -8.64
N ILE A 611 35.71 13.45 -8.58
CA ILE A 611 36.40 12.20 -8.89
C ILE A 611 35.70 11.57 -10.09
N GLU A 612 36.45 11.29 -11.15
CA GLU A 612 35.94 10.63 -12.35
C GLU A 612 35.43 9.21 -12.00
N PRO A 613 34.15 8.88 -12.27
CA PRO A 613 33.62 7.53 -12.11
C PRO A 613 34.46 6.48 -12.86
N LEU A 614 34.72 5.37 -12.20
CA LEU A 614 35.54 4.27 -12.71
C LEU A 614 34.97 3.72 -14.02
N GLU A 615 33.65 3.57 -14.11
CA GLU A 615 32.97 3.10 -15.33
C GLU A 615 33.16 4.06 -16.52
N LEU A 616 33.37 5.36 -16.33
CA LEU A 616 33.70 6.27 -17.43
C LEU A 616 35.14 6.07 -17.88
N LYS A 617 36.06 5.94 -16.91
CA LYS A 617 37.49 5.78 -17.15
C LYS A 617 37.82 4.47 -17.85
N LEU A 618 37.25 3.36 -17.38
CA LEU A 618 37.64 2.02 -17.81
C LEU A 618 37.20 1.66 -19.23
N ARG A 619 36.12 2.26 -19.76
CA ARG A 619 35.59 1.94 -21.10
C ARG A 619 36.61 2.10 -22.22
N ASN A 620 37.55 3.04 -22.08
CA ASN A 620 38.67 3.25 -23.02
C ASN A 620 39.87 2.32 -22.77
N LEU A 621 39.91 1.66 -21.62
CA LEU A 621 41.05 0.85 -21.21
C LEU A 621 40.81 -0.63 -21.49
N ILE A 622 39.63 -1.14 -21.16
CA ILE A 622 39.26 -2.56 -21.37
C ILE A 622 38.58 -2.80 -22.73
N GLY A 623 38.44 -1.76 -23.56
CA GLY A 623 37.69 -1.83 -24.80
C GLY A 623 37.80 -0.60 -25.68
N LYS A 624 36.85 -0.48 -26.61
CA LYS A 624 36.70 0.65 -27.53
C LYS A 624 35.29 1.22 -27.48
N ARG A 625 35.14 2.51 -27.76
CA ARG A 625 33.86 3.24 -27.73
C ARG A 625 33.40 3.61 -29.14
N PHE A 626 32.10 3.60 -29.35
CA PHE A 626 31.43 4.04 -30.57
C PHE A 626 30.22 4.91 -30.22
N ALA A 627 29.95 5.92 -31.03
CA ALA A 627 28.69 6.65 -30.95
C ALA A 627 27.54 5.77 -31.50
N PRO A 628 26.29 5.95 -31.04
CA PRO A 628 25.14 5.15 -31.49
C PRO A 628 24.85 5.19 -33.00
N ASN A 629 25.47 6.12 -33.73
CA ASN A 629 25.22 6.38 -35.15
C ASN A 629 26.47 6.19 -36.02
N GLU A 630 27.58 5.70 -35.46
CA GLU A 630 28.87 5.63 -36.14
C GLU A 630 29.40 4.18 -36.10
N PHE A 631 28.93 3.32 -37.00
CA PHE A 631 29.33 1.90 -37.04
C PHE A 631 30.14 1.50 -38.28
N ASP A 632 30.46 2.42 -39.18
CA ASP A 632 31.15 2.13 -40.44
C ASP A 632 32.47 1.37 -40.25
N SER A 633 33.22 1.69 -39.18
CA SER A 633 34.50 1.03 -38.85
C SER A 633 34.38 -0.04 -37.76
N LEU A 634 33.16 -0.46 -37.40
CA LEU A 634 32.92 -1.38 -36.29
C LEU A 634 33.52 -2.77 -36.56
N SER A 635 33.22 -3.37 -37.71
CA SER A 635 33.74 -4.71 -38.07
C SER A 635 35.27 -4.71 -38.15
N ASP A 636 35.86 -3.71 -38.83
CA ASP A 636 37.32 -3.56 -38.90
C ASP A 636 37.98 -3.44 -37.52
N THR A 637 37.31 -2.77 -36.58
CA THR A 637 37.79 -2.63 -35.21
C THR A 637 37.69 -3.94 -34.45
N ILE A 638 36.58 -4.66 -34.61
CA ILE A 638 36.37 -6.01 -34.05
C ILE A 638 37.46 -6.96 -34.53
N ASP A 639 37.73 -7.01 -35.84
CA ASP A 639 38.76 -7.90 -36.40
C ASP A 639 40.15 -7.57 -35.85
N LYS A 640 40.50 -6.28 -35.77
CA LYS A 640 41.76 -5.84 -35.14
C LYS A 640 41.83 -6.25 -33.67
N MET A 641 40.73 -6.13 -32.92
CA MET A 641 40.67 -6.53 -31.51
C MET A 641 40.81 -8.05 -31.33
N LEU A 642 40.25 -8.85 -32.24
CA LEU A 642 40.38 -10.30 -32.23
C LEU A 642 41.82 -10.74 -32.54
N VAL A 643 42.50 -10.07 -33.47
CA VAL A 643 43.93 -10.31 -33.77
C VAL A 643 44.85 -9.88 -32.61
N SER A 644 44.55 -8.75 -31.97
CA SER A 644 45.34 -8.18 -30.84
C SER A 644 44.93 -8.70 -29.46
N LYS A 645 44.29 -9.88 -29.38
CA LYS A 645 43.74 -10.45 -28.14
C LYS A 645 44.75 -10.56 -26.99
N ALA A 646 46.02 -10.86 -27.28
CA ALA A 646 47.07 -10.95 -26.28
C ALA A 646 47.34 -9.61 -25.57
N GLU A 647 47.34 -8.50 -26.32
CA GLU A 647 47.55 -7.15 -25.76
C GLU A 647 46.42 -6.79 -24.78
N TYR A 648 45.17 -7.04 -25.16
CA TYR A 648 44.03 -6.83 -24.27
C TYR A 648 44.06 -7.76 -23.05
N THR A 649 44.52 -9.01 -23.21
CA THR A 649 44.62 -9.98 -22.13
C THR A 649 45.51 -9.45 -20.99
N ASP A 650 46.70 -8.97 -21.32
CA ASP A 650 47.65 -8.47 -20.32
C ASP A 650 47.17 -7.15 -19.71
N LYS A 651 46.69 -6.23 -20.55
CA LYS A 651 46.15 -4.94 -20.10
C LYS A 651 44.96 -5.10 -19.15
N ILE A 652 44.00 -5.96 -19.49
CA ILE A 652 42.82 -6.22 -18.66
C ILE A 652 43.22 -6.90 -17.35
N ARG A 653 44.20 -7.80 -17.38
CA ARG A 653 44.74 -8.43 -16.17
C ARG A 653 45.35 -7.39 -15.22
N GLU A 654 46.14 -6.45 -15.76
CA GLU A 654 46.72 -5.36 -14.97
C GLU A 654 45.62 -4.47 -14.36
N ILE A 655 44.62 -4.08 -15.15
CA ILE A 655 43.48 -3.28 -14.69
C ILE A 655 42.71 -4.01 -13.58
N ARG A 656 42.44 -5.31 -13.76
CA ARG A 656 41.79 -6.13 -12.72
C ARG A 656 42.60 -6.12 -11.44
N THR A 657 43.90 -6.40 -11.51
CA THR A 657 44.79 -6.39 -10.33
C THR A 657 44.83 -5.00 -9.65
N LYS A 658 44.73 -3.93 -10.43
CA LYS A 658 44.74 -2.55 -9.92
C LYS A 658 43.44 -2.16 -9.20
N TYR A 659 42.28 -2.56 -9.72
CA TYR A 659 40.98 -2.08 -9.21
C TYR A 659 40.19 -3.11 -8.41
N VAL A 660 40.52 -4.40 -8.48
CA VAL A 660 39.91 -5.47 -7.69
C VAL A 660 40.91 -5.96 -6.66
N ALA A 661 40.76 -5.50 -5.43
CA ALA A 661 41.63 -5.89 -4.34
C ALA A 661 41.38 -7.33 -3.90
N ASN A 662 42.40 -7.93 -3.27
CA ASN A 662 42.30 -9.25 -2.61
C ASN A 662 41.68 -10.34 -3.49
N TYR A 663 41.90 -10.30 -4.80
CA TYR A 663 41.35 -11.26 -5.75
C TYR A 663 41.76 -12.69 -5.37
N GLY A 664 40.77 -13.56 -5.16
CA GLY A 664 40.93 -14.93 -4.67
C GLY A 664 40.84 -15.07 -3.15
N LYS A 665 40.79 -13.97 -2.40
CA LYS A 665 40.72 -13.92 -0.93
C LYS A 665 39.60 -13.04 -0.40
N SER A 666 38.69 -12.55 -1.25
CA SER A 666 37.70 -11.56 -0.83
C SER A 666 36.77 -12.03 0.29
N GLY A 667 36.30 -13.28 0.22
CA GLY A 667 35.51 -13.91 1.27
C GLY A 667 36.26 -14.04 2.60
N GLU A 668 37.56 -14.32 2.56
CA GLU A 668 38.42 -14.39 3.74
C GLU A 668 38.57 -13.02 4.41
N ILE A 669 38.85 -11.97 3.64
CA ILE A 669 39.03 -10.61 4.17
C ILE A 669 37.74 -10.10 4.83
N ALA A 670 36.61 -10.20 4.11
CA ALA A 670 35.31 -9.82 4.64
C ALA A 670 34.91 -10.66 5.87
N GLY A 671 35.13 -11.97 5.82
CA GLY A 671 34.81 -12.88 6.92
C GLY A 671 35.65 -12.62 8.18
N LYS A 672 36.96 -12.37 8.03
CA LYS A 672 37.84 -11.97 9.13
C LYS A 672 37.39 -10.67 9.78
N TYR A 673 36.99 -9.68 8.98
CA TYR A 673 36.45 -8.42 9.50
C TYR A 673 35.21 -8.67 10.37
N ILE A 674 34.24 -9.44 9.88
CA ILE A 674 33.01 -9.78 10.61
C ILE A 674 33.34 -10.50 11.93
N ILE A 675 34.20 -11.52 11.90
CA ILE A 675 34.61 -12.26 13.10
C ILE A 675 35.25 -11.31 14.12
N ASN A 676 36.19 -10.47 13.69
CA ASN A 676 36.88 -9.54 14.57
C ASN A 676 35.93 -8.50 15.18
N LYS A 677 34.99 -7.95 14.41
CA LYS A 677 33.98 -7.01 14.91
C LYS A 677 33.05 -7.64 15.93
N LEU A 678 32.63 -8.89 15.71
CA LEU A 678 31.82 -9.61 16.69
C LEU A 678 32.59 -9.88 17.99
N ILE A 679 33.87 -10.24 17.91
CA ILE A 679 34.73 -10.40 19.10
C ILE A 679 34.85 -9.08 19.88
N LEU A 680 35.01 -7.94 19.17
CA LEU A 680 35.06 -6.62 19.81
C LEU A 680 33.75 -6.27 20.51
N LYS A 681 32.61 -6.41 19.84
CA LYS A 681 31.28 -6.19 20.45
C LYS A 681 31.04 -7.10 21.67
N GLN A 682 31.52 -8.34 21.65
CA GLN A 682 31.44 -9.22 22.81
C GLN A 682 32.30 -8.74 23.99
N LYS A 683 33.48 -8.19 23.74
CA LYS A 683 34.35 -7.61 24.78
C LYS A 683 33.72 -6.36 25.39
N GLU A 684 33.16 -5.47 24.57
CA GLU A 684 32.45 -4.26 25.01
C GLU A 684 31.28 -4.61 25.94
N LYS A 685 30.44 -5.57 25.54
CA LYS A 685 29.32 -6.07 26.37
C LYS A 685 29.76 -6.67 27.70
N LYS A 686 30.95 -7.28 27.78
CA LYS A 686 31.48 -7.81 29.04
C LYS A 686 31.92 -6.68 29.98
N ASN A 687 32.55 -5.65 29.44
CA ASN A 687 33.02 -4.50 30.22
C ASN A 687 31.86 -3.64 30.77
N ASP A 688 30.76 -3.52 30.02
CA ASP A 688 29.57 -2.80 30.48
C ASP A 688 28.78 -3.54 31.56
N LYS A 689 28.92 -4.88 31.66
CA LYS A 689 28.33 -5.68 32.75
C LYS A 689 29.17 -5.71 34.02
N SER A 690 30.44 -5.29 33.96
CA SER A 690 31.35 -5.22 35.12
C SER A 690 31.46 -3.81 35.71
N LYS A 691 30.75 -2.84 35.15
CA LYS A 691 30.47 -1.52 35.73
C LYS A 691 29.05 -1.50 36.24
#